data_AF-A0AAQ3KM00-F1
#
_entry.id   AF-A0AAQ3KM00-F1
#
_cell.length_a   1.000
_cell.length_b   1.000
_cell.length_c   1.000
_cell.angle_alpha   90.00
_cell.angle_beta   90.00
_cell.angle_gamma   90.00
#
_symmetry.space_group_name_H-M   'P 1'
#
loop_
_entity.id
_entity.type
_entity.pdbx_description
1 polymer ?
#
loop_
_entity_poly.entity_id
_entity_poly.type
_entity_poly.pdbx_seq_one_letter_code
_entity_poly.pdbx_strand_id
1 'polypeptide(L)'
;MAALFRRSTVLPFLLLLPLLLFSVSPLACGKLINDGGEGGEEGEQFAEELLLKPLPDRKVLAHFHFESTTPPSADNGRHHHLFPKAIAQLVRKFQIKELELSFTQGRWNYESWGGSDSLSSTNAKPPGVELWALFNLPVKEIDATWKNVTHALSGLFCASVNFLESSTSYSAPGFAFRSNVSNIRYGALPREAVCTENLTPWLKILPCRDKAGLASLMDRPSIYKGYYHSQRLRLTSSELYGIILEQTLTVVLQPNSKRNAAHSSLDVSIQPSWSISSMFNKKVAGSCVLAKASRILIELEKDIISKLEKMGHGDSWSNSVFDLFPSPVRVIKDFNSLPGESNSILYEYVNHNEYEALDVGIKWKIPFVWSSPHAPFHVSRFLMGSGNERGSIAISLQSTKLDEELVHKSQGCTMQVVIFQVVPWYVKVYYHTLQIFVDGRLQNSSDMIEKMQVTPSEDKMLPGTLELMLKYPCSVQSVILTLDFDKGFLHIDEYPPDANQGFDIPSALVTFPNFHSSRKYVKDEFSTDSPLLRKFQEKNVVLSYTEVLLVPLTTPDFSMPYNVITFTCTVLALYFGSLLNVLRRRVGEEERLLKSKDAAKRGLIPLLFSKLSSKIKGQNPESSNSSSLLGSKFLIIIVVLLAFLWHYFLN
;
A
#
# COMPACT_ATOMS: atom_id res chain seq x y z
N MET A 1 18.65 54.60 25.20
CA MET A 1 18.19 55.73 26.05
C MET A 1 17.02 56.37 25.34
N ALA A 2 15.79 56.04 25.77
CA ALA A 2 14.90 56.88 26.59
C ALA A 2 14.17 57.92 25.71
N ALA A 3 12.90 57.66 25.34
CA ALA A 3 11.69 58.15 26.03
C ALA A 3 11.23 59.52 25.47
N LEU A 4 9.97 59.94 25.32
CA LEU A 4 8.63 59.43 25.60
C LEU A 4 7.62 60.46 24.99
N PHE A 5 6.33 60.07 24.89
CA PHE A 5 5.10 60.91 24.87
C PHE A 5 4.59 61.63 23.59
N ARG A 6 3.40 61.19 23.13
CA ARG A 6 2.25 62.04 22.73
C ARG A 6 0.97 61.18 22.67
N ARG A 7 0.07 61.25 23.67
CA ARG A 7 -1.15 62.08 23.83
C ARG A 7 -2.20 61.96 22.71
N SER A 8 -3.34 61.40 23.14
CA SER A 8 -4.71 61.35 22.60
C SER A 8 -5.31 62.74 22.27
N THR A 9 -6.17 62.84 21.24
CA THR A 9 -7.63 63.15 21.34
C THR A 9 -8.29 63.54 19.99
N VAL A 10 -9.43 62.88 19.68
CA VAL A 10 -10.72 63.41 19.11
C VAL A 10 -10.96 63.52 17.57
N LEU A 11 -11.97 62.73 17.14
CA LEU A 11 -12.99 62.73 16.03
C LEU A 11 -13.17 63.97 15.10
N PRO A 12 -14.06 63.96 14.04
CA PRO A 12 -14.75 62.89 13.25
C PRO A 12 -14.74 63.15 11.71
N PHE A 13 -15.27 62.26 10.86
CA PHE A 13 -16.13 62.62 9.71
C PHE A 13 -16.81 61.39 9.08
N LEU A 14 -18.10 61.55 8.77
CA LEU A 14 -19.08 60.59 8.23
C LEU A 14 -19.32 60.82 6.72
N LEU A 15 -19.87 59.78 6.04
CA LEU A 15 -20.66 59.75 4.79
C LEU A 15 -19.87 59.87 3.45
N LEU A 16 -20.09 59.07 2.38
CA LEU A 16 -21.28 58.43 1.77
C LEU A 16 -20.93 57.03 1.12
N LEU A 17 -21.68 55.92 1.34
CA LEU A 17 -22.73 55.22 0.52
C LEU A 17 -22.42 54.91 -0.98
N PRO A 18 -22.98 53.85 -1.66
CA PRO A 18 -24.02 52.81 -1.33
C PRO A 18 -23.64 51.31 -1.62
N LEU A 19 -24.21 50.27 -0.97
CA LEU A 19 -25.35 49.36 -1.36
C LEU A 19 -25.28 48.80 -2.82
N LEU A 20 -25.27 47.49 -3.16
CA LEU A 20 -26.08 46.32 -2.75
C LEU A 20 -25.44 44.97 -3.20
N LEU A 21 -25.63 43.93 -2.36
CA LEU A 21 -25.89 42.49 -2.61
C LEU A 21 -25.23 41.75 -3.80
N PHE A 22 -24.47 40.69 -3.51
CA PHE A 22 -24.81 39.31 -3.90
C PHE A 22 -24.03 38.27 -3.08
N SER A 23 -24.75 37.21 -2.75
CA SER A 23 -24.47 36.03 -1.92
C SER A 23 -23.21 35.20 -2.23
N VAL A 24 -22.49 34.73 -1.20
CA VAL A 24 -22.01 33.33 -1.09
C VAL A 24 -21.90 32.94 0.39
N SER A 25 -22.72 31.97 0.82
CA SER A 25 -22.70 31.30 2.12
C SER A 25 -21.87 30.00 2.07
N PRO A 26 -21.02 29.70 3.05
CA PRO A 26 -20.70 28.32 3.39
C PRO A 26 -21.67 27.84 4.49
N LEU A 27 -22.37 26.73 4.22
CA LEU A 27 -23.23 26.05 5.19
C LEU A 27 -22.38 25.64 6.41
N ALA A 28 -22.52 26.39 7.50
CA ALA A 28 -22.25 25.93 8.85
C ALA A 28 -23.44 25.05 9.27
N CYS A 29 -23.21 23.76 9.47
CA CYS A 29 -24.19 22.90 10.13
C CYS A 29 -24.05 23.11 11.64
N GLY A 30 -24.81 24.06 12.18
CA GLY A 30 -24.92 24.29 13.61
C GLY A 30 -25.71 23.16 14.28
N LYS A 31 -25.09 22.50 15.26
CA LYS A 31 -25.78 21.70 16.28
C LYS A 31 -26.60 22.70 17.13
N LEU A 32 -27.91 22.75 16.95
CA LEU A 32 -28.83 23.32 17.94
C LEU A 32 -28.98 22.27 19.04
N ILE A 33 -28.33 22.50 20.17
CA ILE A 33 -28.48 21.72 21.39
C ILE A 33 -29.80 22.14 22.03
N ASN A 34 -30.75 21.21 22.08
CA ASN A 34 -31.93 21.32 22.93
C ASN A 34 -31.48 21.02 24.37
N ASP A 35 -31.84 21.93 25.27
CA ASP A 35 -31.53 21.90 26.70
C ASP A 35 -32.34 20.82 27.41
N GLY A 36 -31.69 20.07 28.32
CA GLY A 36 -32.33 19.10 29.22
C GLY A 36 -31.92 17.63 29.04
N GLY A 37 -30.75 17.24 29.57
CA GLY A 37 -30.37 15.84 29.75
C GLY A 37 -28.87 15.69 30.02
N GLU A 38 -28.52 15.33 31.25
CA GLU A 38 -27.20 15.00 31.82
C GLU A 38 -26.02 14.89 30.84
N GLY A 39 -25.05 15.80 30.96
CA GLY A 39 -23.77 15.75 30.27
C GLY A 39 -22.92 14.56 30.72
N GLY A 40 -23.00 13.45 29.99
CA GLY A 40 -21.99 12.41 30.02
C GLY A 40 -20.80 12.80 29.15
N GLU A 41 -19.59 12.80 29.72
CA GLU A 41 -18.35 12.89 28.95
C GLU A 41 -18.36 11.82 27.84
N GLU A 42 -18.37 12.23 26.56
CA GLU A 42 -18.30 11.27 25.45
C GLU A 42 -16.97 10.50 25.53
N GLY A 43 -17.04 9.23 25.96
CA GLY A 43 -15.90 8.32 26.08
C GLY A 43 -15.34 7.84 24.74
N GLU A 44 -14.31 7.00 24.80
CA GLU A 44 -13.76 6.32 23.62
C GLU A 44 -14.81 5.40 22.99
N GLN A 45 -14.92 5.38 21.66
CA GLN A 45 -15.89 4.55 20.94
C GLN A 45 -15.21 3.68 19.89
N PHE A 46 -15.77 2.50 19.66
CA PHE A 46 -15.34 1.54 18.63
C PHE A 46 -16.56 1.03 17.87
N ALA A 47 -16.46 0.94 16.55
CA ALA A 47 -17.50 0.38 15.69
C ALA A 47 -16.87 -0.53 14.63
N GLU A 48 -17.58 -1.61 14.28
CA GLU A 48 -17.16 -2.56 13.25
C GLU A 48 -18.26 -2.76 12.21
N GLU A 49 -17.90 -2.66 10.94
CA GLU A 49 -18.83 -2.80 9.81
C GLU A 49 -18.18 -3.61 8.69
N LEU A 50 -18.97 -4.47 8.03
CA LEU A 50 -18.53 -5.25 6.87
C LEU A 50 -19.47 -5.00 5.70
N LEU A 51 -18.92 -4.51 4.60
CA LEU A 51 -19.61 -4.38 3.32
C LEU A 51 -19.25 -5.54 2.40
N LEU A 52 -20.28 -6.22 1.87
CA LEU A 52 -20.16 -7.28 0.88
C LEU A 52 -20.82 -6.81 -0.41
N LYS A 53 -20.13 -6.97 -1.53
CA LYS A 53 -20.61 -6.52 -2.84
C LYS A 53 -20.26 -7.55 -3.91
N PRO A 54 -21.25 -8.13 -4.63
CA PRO A 54 -20.96 -8.97 -5.79
C PRO A 54 -20.39 -8.11 -6.92
N LEU A 55 -19.42 -8.66 -7.66
CA LEU A 55 -18.75 -7.97 -8.76
C LEU A 55 -19.11 -8.61 -10.12
N PRO A 56 -19.17 -7.82 -11.22
CA PRO A 56 -19.46 -8.30 -12.57
C PRO A 56 -18.61 -9.50 -13.03
N ASP A 57 -17.36 -9.55 -12.61
CA ASP A 57 -16.36 -10.54 -13.01
C ASP A 57 -16.40 -11.83 -12.17
N ARG A 58 -17.58 -12.15 -11.61
CA ARG A 58 -17.87 -13.35 -10.81
C ARG A 58 -17.06 -13.45 -9.52
N LYS A 59 -16.62 -12.31 -9.01
CA LYS A 59 -15.92 -12.17 -7.72
C LYS A 59 -16.83 -11.47 -6.71
N VAL A 60 -16.37 -11.42 -5.47
CA VAL A 60 -17.04 -10.75 -4.37
C VAL A 60 -16.04 -9.85 -3.68
N LEU A 61 -16.42 -8.59 -3.51
CA LEU A 61 -15.70 -7.62 -2.72
C LEU A 61 -16.18 -7.70 -1.27
N ALA A 62 -15.23 -7.80 -0.35
CA ALA A 62 -15.46 -7.68 1.08
C ALA A 62 -14.63 -6.52 1.62
N HIS A 63 -15.29 -5.50 2.15
CA HIS A 63 -14.65 -4.33 2.75
C HIS A 63 -15.00 -4.26 4.23
N PHE A 64 -14.01 -4.55 5.07
CA PHE A 64 -14.11 -4.39 6.51
C PHE A 64 -13.72 -2.96 6.88
N HIS A 65 -14.55 -2.32 7.70
CA HIS A 65 -14.35 -0.96 8.18
C HIS A 65 -14.46 -0.93 9.70
N PHE A 66 -13.40 -0.50 10.37
CA PHE A 66 -13.36 -0.31 11.81
C PHE A 66 -13.02 1.16 12.11
N GLU A 67 -13.82 1.80 12.95
CA GLU A 67 -13.58 3.17 13.41
C GLU A 67 -13.38 3.15 14.93
N SER A 68 -12.25 3.68 15.39
CA SER A 68 -11.97 3.92 16.81
C SER A 68 -11.80 5.42 17.04
N THR A 69 -12.49 5.98 18.03
CA THR A 69 -12.42 7.42 18.35
C THR A 69 -11.99 7.62 19.80
N THR A 70 -11.17 8.66 20.02
CA THR A 70 -10.87 9.16 21.36
C THR A 70 -11.12 10.67 21.39
N PRO A 71 -11.82 11.18 22.42
CA PRO A 71 -12.05 12.62 22.57
C PRO A 71 -10.73 13.37 22.77
N PRO A 72 -10.71 14.70 22.51
CA PRO A 72 -9.54 15.51 22.77
C PRO A 72 -9.23 15.51 24.27
N SER A 73 -7.95 15.43 24.62
CA SER A 73 -7.49 15.40 26.01
C SER A 73 -6.17 16.16 26.11
N ALA A 74 -6.12 17.10 27.05
CA ALA A 74 -4.93 17.90 27.31
C ALA A 74 -3.82 17.13 28.04
N ASP A 75 -4.15 15.99 28.66
CA ASP A 75 -3.22 15.25 29.49
C ASP A 75 -2.31 14.33 28.70
N ASN A 76 -1.00 14.52 28.89
CA ASN A 76 0.02 13.58 28.43
C ASN A 76 -0.04 12.30 29.26
N GLY A 77 -0.42 11.18 28.61
CA GLY A 77 -0.40 9.86 29.26
C GLY A 77 -1.75 9.35 29.77
N ARG A 78 -2.88 9.87 29.27
CA ARG A 78 -4.21 9.29 29.50
C ARG A 78 -4.18 7.77 29.30
N HIS A 79 -4.73 7.04 30.26
CA HIS A 79 -4.94 5.61 30.10
C HIS A 79 -6.11 5.40 29.13
N HIS A 80 -5.84 4.77 28.00
CA HIS A 80 -6.85 4.42 27.02
C HIS A 80 -7.39 3.03 27.36
N HIS A 81 -8.71 2.89 27.43
CA HIS A 81 -9.36 1.61 27.74
C HIS A 81 -9.74 0.84 26.47
N LEU A 82 -10.04 1.58 25.39
CA LEU A 82 -10.48 1.06 24.11
C LEU A 82 -9.54 1.48 22.98
N PHE A 83 -9.13 2.75 22.96
CA PHE A 83 -8.28 3.29 21.90
C PHE A 83 -6.83 2.75 21.99
N PRO A 84 -6.19 2.38 20.87
CA PRO A 84 -4.84 1.82 20.90
C PRO A 84 -3.80 2.85 21.34
N LYS A 85 -3.25 2.66 22.55
CA LYS A 85 -2.22 3.53 23.15
C LYS A 85 -1.02 3.80 22.22
N ALA A 86 -0.55 2.80 21.48
CA ALA A 86 0.58 2.95 20.57
C ALA A 86 0.32 4.01 19.48
N ILE A 87 -0.91 4.06 18.96
CA ILE A 87 -1.33 5.04 17.96
C ILE A 87 -1.50 6.42 18.58
N ALA A 88 -2.13 6.52 19.75
CA ALA A 88 -2.27 7.80 20.45
C ALA A 88 -0.90 8.43 20.77
N GLN A 89 0.06 7.61 21.21
CA GLN A 89 1.44 8.05 21.44
C GLN A 89 2.13 8.49 20.16
N LEU A 90 1.96 7.75 19.06
CA LEU A 90 2.53 8.08 17.75
C LEU A 90 2.01 9.44 17.24
N VAL A 91 0.69 9.65 17.27
CA VAL A 91 0.06 10.91 16.80
C VAL A 91 0.54 12.11 17.61
N ARG A 92 0.55 11.99 18.94
CA ARG A 92 0.95 13.09 19.84
C ARG A 92 2.45 13.37 19.77
N LYS A 93 3.30 12.34 19.80
CA LYS A 93 4.77 12.48 19.79
C LYS A 93 5.28 13.17 18.53
N PHE A 94 4.69 12.84 17.38
CA PHE A 94 5.13 13.35 16.08
C PHE A 94 4.24 14.48 15.54
N GLN A 95 3.28 14.98 16.34
CA GLN A 95 2.34 16.05 15.98
C GLN A 95 1.69 15.83 14.60
N ILE A 96 1.20 14.61 14.38
CA ILE A 96 0.56 14.19 13.14
C ILE A 96 -0.86 14.75 13.11
N LYS A 97 -1.19 15.51 12.08
CA LYS A 97 -2.56 15.96 11.81
C LYS A 97 -3.35 14.90 11.06
N GLU A 98 -2.76 14.35 10.02
CA GLU A 98 -3.32 13.23 9.27
C GLU A 98 -2.21 12.29 8.83
N LEU A 99 -2.47 11.00 8.82
CA LEU A 99 -1.54 10.01 8.30
C LEU A 99 -2.31 8.87 7.68
N GLU A 100 -1.80 8.33 6.60
CA GLU A 100 -2.35 7.16 5.97
C GLU A 100 -1.24 6.22 5.54
N LEU A 101 -1.40 4.96 5.93
CA LEU A 101 -0.51 3.86 5.59
C LEU A 101 -1.35 2.76 4.95
N SER A 102 -0.94 2.26 3.79
CA SER A 102 -1.57 1.10 3.17
C SER A 102 -0.55 0.04 2.74
N PHE A 103 -0.89 -1.22 2.99
CA PHE A 103 -0.21 -2.41 2.49
C PHE A 103 -1.13 -3.11 1.50
N THR A 104 -0.75 -3.17 0.25
CA THR A 104 -1.65 -3.64 -0.81
C THR A 104 -0.98 -4.66 -1.72
N GLN A 105 -1.67 -5.76 -1.98
CA GLN A 105 -1.28 -6.78 -2.96
C GLN A 105 -2.35 -6.91 -4.02
N GLY A 106 -1.91 -7.01 -5.28
CA GLY A 106 -2.80 -7.01 -6.44
C GLY A 106 -3.14 -5.61 -6.92
N ARG A 107 -3.75 -5.52 -8.09
CA ARG A 107 -4.15 -4.25 -8.72
C ARG A 107 -5.67 -4.11 -8.66
N TRP A 108 -6.14 -2.93 -8.28
CA TRP A 108 -7.56 -2.60 -8.41
C TRP A 108 -7.95 -2.54 -9.89
N ASN A 109 -8.91 -3.37 -10.30
CA ASN A 109 -9.45 -3.34 -11.65
C ASN A 109 -10.59 -2.31 -11.74
N TYR A 110 -10.26 -1.09 -12.16
CA TYR A 110 -11.22 0.02 -12.30
C TYR A 110 -12.30 -0.24 -13.37
N GLU A 111 -12.09 -1.18 -14.30
CA GLU A 111 -13.10 -1.58 -15.28
C GLU A 111 -14.13 -2.50 -14.63
N SER A 112 -13.70 -3.60 -14.02
CA SER A 112 -14.64 -4.60 -13.51
C SER A 112 -15.16 -4.32 -12.10
N TRP A 113 -14.45 -3.55 -11.28
CA TRP A 113 -14.79 -3.37 -9.86
C TRP A 113 -15.31 -1.97 -9.51
N GLY A 114 -15.32 -1.08 -10.51
CA GLY A 114 -15.74 0.31 -10.37
C GLY A 114 -14.58 1.27 -10.10
N GLY A 115 -14.78 2.54 -10.47
CA GLY A 115 -13.78 3.60 -10.33
C GLY A 115 -14.34 4.98 -10.00
N SER A 116 -15.66 5.15 -9.93
CA SER A 116 -16.30 6.44 -9.57
C SER A 116 -17.17 6.36 -8.32
N ASP A 117 -17.24 5.20 -7.67
CA ASP A 117 -17.93 5.03 -6.40
C ASP A 117 -17.06 5.48 -5.20
N SER A 118 -17.71 5.78 -4.07
CA SER A 118 -17.03 6.29 -2.88
C SER A 118 -16.01 5.28 -2.32
N LEU A 119 -16.25 3.98 -2.50
CA LEU A 119 -15.35 2.93 -2.02
C LEU A 119 -14.07 2.87 -2.85
N SER A 120 -14.14 2.78 -4.18
CA SER A 120 -12.94 2.78 -5.04
C SER A 120 -12.15 4.08 -4.92
N SER A 121 -12.83 5.24 -4.92
CA SER A 121 -12.17 6.55 -4.83
C SER A 121 -11.37 6.75 -3.54
N THR A 122 -11.76 6.09 -2.44
CA THR A 122 -11.09 6.27 -1.15
C THR A 122 -10.19 5.10 -0.79
N ASN A 123 -10.61 3.85 -1.06
CA ASN A 123 -9.98 2.63 -0.54
C ASN A 123 -9.23 1.80 -1.58
N ALA A 124 -9.31 2.11 -2.87
CA ALA A 124 -8.41 1.51 -3.85
C ALA A 124 -7.00 2.08 -3.64
N LYS A 125 -6.00 1.20 -3.52
CA LYS A 125 -4.62 1.55 -3.20
C LYS A 125 -3.63 0.89 -4.16
N PRO A 126 -2.47 1.52 -4.41
CA PRO A 126 -1.48 0.97 -5.31
C PRO A 126 -0.75 -0.22 -4.66
N PRO A 127 -0.20 -1.16 -5.45
CA PRO A 127 0.58 -2.28 -4.92
C PRO A 127 1.79 -1.85 -4.09
N GLY A 128 2.13 -2.64 -3.07
CA GLY A 128 3.23 -2.38 -2.14
C GLY A 128 2.78 -1.54 -0.93
N VAL A 129 3.70 -0.72 -0.43
CA VAL A 129 3.42 0.25 0.65
C VAL A 129 3.24 1.64 0.09
N GLU A 130 2.18 2.33 0.51
CA GLU A 130 2.01 3.77 0.34
C GLU A 130 1.89 4.40 1.73
N LEU A 131 2.64 5.47 1.98
CA LEU A 131 2.61 6.24 3.22
C LEU A 131 2.59 7.73 2.88
N TRP A 132 1.63 8.45 3.43
CA TRP A 132 1.69 9.90 3.47
C TRP A 132 1.28 10.43 4.84
N ALA A 133 1.86 11.56 5.22
CA ALA A 133 1.60 12.19 6.51
C ALA A 133 1.61 13.72 6.38
N LEU A 134 0.67 14.34 7.08
CA LEU A 134 0.53 15.77 7.24
C LEU A 134 0.84 16.14 8.70
N PHE A 135 1.78 17.05 8.89
CA PHE A 135 2.30 17.44 10.20
C PHE A 135 1.86 18.84 10.63
N ASN A 136 1.62 19.00 11.93
CA ASN A 136 1.44 20.31 12.58
C ASN A 136 2.79 20.86 13.08
N LEU A 137 3.82 20.82 12.24
CA LEU A 137 5.18 21.22 12.57
C LEU A 137 5.71 22.28 11.59
N PRO A 138 6.71 23.09 11.99
CA PRO A 138 7.46 23.92 11.06
C PRO A 138 8.20 23.06 10.03
N VAL A 139 8.28 23.52 8.77
CA VAL A 139 8.85 22.75 7.64
C VAL A 139 10.24 22.19 7.91
N LYS A 140 11.08 22.91 8.66
CA LYS A 140 12.46 22.52 8.99
C LYS A 140 12.58 21.25 9.84
N GLU A 141 11.54 20.92 10.61
CA GLU A 141 11.53 19.77 11.52
C GLU A 141 10.86 18.53 10.91
N ILE A 142 10.21 18.68 9.75
CA ILE A 142 9.38 17.64 9.14
C ILE A 142 10.22 16.47 8.67
N ASP A 143 11.38 16.69 8.04
CA ASP A 143 12.18 15.58 7.50
C ASP A 143 12.77 14.70 8.62
N ALA A 144 13.24 15.32 9.71
CA ALA A 144 13.69 14.59 10.89
C ALA A 144 12.54 13.82 11.56
N THR A 145 11.34 14.42 11.61
CA THR A 145 10.13 13.77 12.15
C THR A 145 9.66 12.62 11.27
N TRP A 146 9.67 12.79 9.95
CA TRP A 146 9.32 11.78 8.97
C TRP A 146 10.17 10.53 9.13
N LYS A 147 11.49 10.69 9.24
CA LYS A 147 12.43 9.60 9.58
C LYS A 147 11.98 8.86 10.84
N ASN A 148 11.69 9.58 11.92
CA ASN A 148 11.28 8.91 13.17
C ASN A 148 9.92 8.21 13.07
N VAL A 149 8.98 8.75 12.27
CA VAL A 149 7.68 8.14 12.00
C VAL A 149 7.82 6.85 11.20
N THR A 150 8.63 6.84 10.14
CA THR A 150 8.83 5.64 9.29
C THR A 150 9.45 4.49 10.10
N HIS A 151 10.42 4.79 10.98
CA HIS A 151 10.97 3.83 11.94
C HIS A 151 9.94 3.30 12.93
N ALA A 152 9.13 4.18 13.53
CA ALA A 152 8.10 3.79 14.48
C ALA A 152 7.03 2.88 13.83
N LEU A 153 6.61 3.21 12.61
CA LEU A 153 5.64 2.41 11.84
C LEU A 153 6.23 1.07 11.40
N SER A 154 7.52 1.05 10.99
CA SER A 154 8.23 -0.18 10.65
C SER A 154 8.23 -1.17 11.83
N GLY A 155 8.54 -0.69 13.04
CA GLY A 155 8.48 -1.51 14.25
C GLY A 155 7.06 -1.92 14.65
N LEU A 156 6.06 -1.07 14.42
CA LEU A 156 4.66 -1.38 14.77
C LEU A 156 4.04 -2.44 13.85
N PHE A 157 4.32 -2.39 12.56
CA PHE A 157 3.71 -3.26 11.54
C PHE A 157 4.62 -4.38 11.01
N CYS A 158 5.84 -4.49 11.56
CA CYS A 158 6.86 -5.46 11.12
C CYS A 158 7.08 -5.42 9.60
N ALA A 159 7.22 -4.22 9.05
CA ALA A 159 7.36 -3.98 7.62
C ALA A 159 8.54 -3.05 7.35
N SER A 160 9.04 -3.04 6.12
CA SER A 160 10.24 -2.29 5.74
C SER A 160 9.96 -0.81 5.44
N VAL A 161 8.99 -0.21 6.15
CA VAL A 161 8.58 1.20 6.01
C VAL A 161 9.76 2.16 6.31
N ASN A 162 10.74 1.71 7.10
CA ASN A 162 11.97 2.45 7.39
C ASN A 162 12.78 2.79 6.13
N PHE A 163 12.64 2.07 5.01
CA PHE A 163 13.29 2.47 3.73
C PHE A 163 12.80 3.82 3.19
N LEU A 164 11.63 4.30 3.66
CA LEU A 164 11.13 5.64 3.36
C LEU A 164 11.83 6.75 4.15
N GLU A 165 12.73 6.43 5.07
CA GLU A 165 13.59 7.43 5.74
C GLU A 165 14.47 8.19 4.76
N SER A 166 15.02 7.50 3.75
CA SER A 166 15.97 8.09 2.83
C SER A 166 15.30 9.20 2.02
N SER A 167 15.99 10.31 1.83
CA SER A 167 15.52 11.43 1.00
C SER A 167 15.27 11.02 -0.46
N THR A 168 15.86 9.91 -0.90
CA THR A 168 15.62 9.29 -2.22
C THR A 168 14.26 8.60 -2.37
N SER A 169 13.58 8.33 -1.25
CA SER A 169 12.41 7.46 -1.18
C SER A 169 11.09 8.19 -0.87
N TYR A 170 11.15 9.49 -0.56
CA TYR A 170 9.98 10.32 -0.29
C TYR A 170 10.01 11.62 -1.06
N SER A 171 8.85 12.25 -1.23
CA SER A 171 8.69 13.56 -1.86
C SER A 171 7.72 14.45 -1.07
N ALA A 172 7.68 15.72 -1.43
CA ALA A 172 6.77 16.72 -0.86
C ALA A 172 5.86 17.26 -1.98
N PRO A 173 4.68 16.65 -2.20
CA PRO A 173 3.70 17.14 -3.17
C PRO A 173 3.28 18.59 -2.90
N GLY A 174 3.17 19.40 -3.95
CA GLY A 174 2.79 20.81 -3.87
C GLY A 174 1.30 21.08 -3.98
N PHE A 175 0.62 20.52 -5.00
CA PHE A 175 -0.80 20.76 -5.26
C PHE A 175 -1.61 19.55 -5.71
N ALA A 176 -0.99 18.57 -6.37
CA ALA A 176 -1.69 17.47 -7.05
C ALA A 176 -2.26 16.44 -6.07
N PHE A 177 -1.59 16.24 -4.93
CA PHE A 177 -2.05 15.36 -3.87
C PHE A 177 -3.03 16.06 -2.92
N ARG A 178 -2.65 17.26 -2.45
CA ARG A 178 -3.51 18.21 -1.72
C ARG A 178 -3.09 19.62 -2.07
N SER A 179 -4.06 20.49 -2.36
CA SER A 179 -3.77 21.87 -2.75
C SER A 179 -3.21 22.68 -1.58
N ASN A 180 -2.04 23.29 -1.79
CA ASN A 180 -1.43 24.32 -0.92
C ASN A 180 -1.03 23.84 0.47
N VAL A 181 -0.42 22.66 0.58
CA VAL A 181 0.05 22.11 1.86
C VAL A 181 1.55 21.78 1.78
N SER A 182 2.40 22.61 2.38
CA SER A 182 3.87 22.39 2.43
C SER A 182 4.30 21.31 3.42
N ASN A 183 3.42 20.98 4.37
CA ASN A 183 3.75 20.12 5.52
C ASN A 183 3.45 18.65 5.28
N ILE A 184 3.36 18.23 4.01
CA ILE A 184 3.07 16.87 3.62
C ILE A 184 4.35 16.15 3.19
N ARG A 185 4.43 14.87 3.52
CA ARG A 185 5.41 13.93 2.99
C ARG A 185 4.67 12.74 2.41
N TYR A 186 5.14 12.28 1.25
CA TYR A 186 4.60 11.15 0.52
C TYR A 186 5.74 10.20 0.18
N GLY A 187 5.56 8.90 0.41
CA GLY A 187 6.52 7.86 0.06
C GLY A 187 5.82 6.58 -0.36
N ALA A 188 6.41 5.84 -1.29
CA ALA A 188 5.87 4.58 -1.78
C ALA A 188 6.99 3.55 -1.99
N LEU A 189 6.74 2.31 -1.56
CA LEU A 189 7.60 1.15 -1.75
C LEU A 189 6.83 0.08 -2.55
N PRO A 190 6.82 0.16 -3.90
CA PRO A 190 6.05 -0.78 -4.73
C PRO A 190 6.54 -2.23 -4.62
N ARG A 191 7.79 -2.44 -4.15
CA ARG A 191 8.41 -3.77 -3.97
C ARG A 191 8.13 -4.42 -2.63
N GLU A 192 7.63 -3.67 -1.65
CA GLU A 192 7.39 -4.23 -0.33
C GLU A 192 6.32 -5.31 -0.45
N ALA A 193 6.72 -6.55 -0.20
CA ALA A 193 5.81 -7.68 -0.22
C ALA A 193 4.84 -7.56 0.95
N VAL A 194 3.54 -7.71 0.68
CA VAL A 194 2.55 -7.79 1.75
C VAL A 194 2.54 -9.22 2.27
N CYS A 195 3.04 -9.40 3.48
CA CYS A 195 3.22 -10.69 4.13
C CYS A 195 2.06 -10.96 5.11
N THR A 196 1.77 -12.23 5.38
CA THR A 196 0.73 -12.64 6.36
C THR A 196 1.01 -12.11 7.78
N GLU A 197 2.28 -11.83 8.03
CA GLU A 197 2.88 -11.29 9.22
C GLU A 197 2.42 -9.85 9.48
N ASN A 198 2.15 -9.06 8.43
CA ASN A 198 1.67 -7.67 8.57
C ASN A 198 0.23 -7.59 9.10
N LEU A 199 -0.60 -8.61 8.81
CA LEU A 199 -1.98 -8.65 9.31
C LEU A 199 -2.04 -8.80 10.83
N THR A 200 -1.07 -9.50 11.43
CA THR A 200 -1.05 -9.75 12.88
C THR A 200 -0.93 -8.47 13.73
N PRO A 201 0.06 -7.57 13.51
CA PRO A 201 0.11 -6.29 14.20
C PRO A 201 -1.08 -5.39 13.86
N TRP A 202 -1.58 -5.42 12.62
CA TRP A 202 -2.77 -4.66 12.24
C TRP A 202 -4.00 -5.08 13.07
N LEU A 203 -4.24 -6.39 13.22
CA LEU A 203 -5.30 -6.94 14.07
C LEU A 203 -5.09 -6.63 15.56
N LYS A 204 -3.83 -6.55 16.03
CA LYS A 204 -3.53 -6.23 17.45
C LYS A 204 -3.98 -4.83 17.87
N ILE A 205 -4.18 -3.91 16.92
CA ILE A 205 -4.67 -2.56 17.17
C ILE A 205 -6.17 -2.56 17.47
N LEU A 206 -6.92 -3.54 16.94
CA LEU A 206 -8.36 -3.67 17.19
C LEU A 206 -8.64 -4.16 18.63
N PRO A 207 -9.65 -3.63 19.33
CA PRO A 207 -10.01 -4.04 20.69
C PRO A 207 -10.24 -5.56 20.85
N CYS A 208 -11.01 -6.16 19.93
CA CYS A 208 -11.34 -7.59 19.94
C CYS A 208 -10.36 -8.47 19.13
N ARG A 209 -9.33 -7.87 18.51
CA ARG A 209 -8.34 -8.57 17.67
C ARG A 209 -9.00 -9.51 16.65
N ASP A 210 -8.53 -10.75 16.54
CA ASP A 210 -9.10 -11.82 15.70
C ASP A 210 -9.99 -12.80 16.46
N LYS A 211 -10.43 -12.44 17.68
CA LYS A 211 -11.10 -13.38 18.61
C LYS A 211 -12.63 -13.25 18.61
N ALA A 212 -13.17 -12.07 18.35
CA ALA A 212 -14.59 -11.79 18.35
C ALA A 212 -14.95 -10.75 17.29
N GLY A 213 -16.25 -10.61 17.01
CA GLY A 213 -16.75 -9.65 16.03
C GLY A 213 -16.39 -9.99 14.59
N LEU A 214 -16.42 -8.99 13.72
CA LEU A 214 -16.20 -9.15 12.28
C LEU A 214 -14.74 -9.48 11.95
N ALA A 215 -13.81 -9.02 12.79
CA ALA A 215 -12.39 -9.33 12.64
C ALA A 215 -12.06 -10.83 12.81
N SER A 216 -12.95 -11.62 13.43
CA SER A 216 -12.80 -13.08 13.50
C SER A 216 -12.85 -13.78 12.13
N LEU A 217 -13.50 -13.14 11.14
CA LEU A 217 -13.58 -13.62 9.75
C LEU A 217 -12.26 -13.47 8.98
N MET A 218 -11.30 -12.70 9.51
CA MET A 218 -10.03 -12.40 8.83
C MET A 218 -9.05 -13.57 8.87
N ASP A 219 -9.43 -14.67 8.23
CA ASP A 219 -8.58 -15.84 8.04
C ASP A 219 -7.47 -15.55 7.02
N ARG A 220 -6.22 -15.77 7.42
CA ARG A 220 -5.03 -15.44 6.61
C ARG A 220 -5.04 -16.18 5.25
N PRO A 221 -5.21 -17.52 5.19
CA PRO A 221 -5.33 -18.22 3.91
C PRO A 221 -6.41 -17.67 2.98
N SER A 222 -7.59 -17.30 3.49
CA SER A 222 -8.66 -16.76 2.66
C SER A 222 -8.31 -15.39 2.07
N ILE A 223 -7.77 -14.48 2.88
CA ILE A 223 -7.43 -13.11 2.43
C ILE A 223 -6.32 -13.14 1.37
N TYR A 224 -5.25 -13.91 1.60
CA TYR A 224 -4.06 -13.90 0.74
C TYR A 224 -4.23 -14.76 -0.53
N LYS A 225 -5.32 -15.52 -0.65
CA LYS A 225 -5.76 -16.14 -1.92
C LYS A 225 -6.57 -15.18 -2.79
N GLY A 226 -6.95 -14.01 -2.28
CA GLY A 226 -7.71 -13.00 -3.02
C GLY A 226 -6.94 -12.43 -4.21
N TYR A 227 -7.67 -11.91 -5.19
CA TYR A 227 -7.11 -11.24 -6.36
C TYR A 227 -6.59 -9.83 -6.05
N TYR A 228 -7.13 -9.24 -4.99
CA TYR A 228 -6.71 -7.96 -4.45
C TYR A 228 -6.94 -7.99 -2.94
N HIS A 229 -5.98 -7.48 -2.17
CA HIS A 229 -6.24 -7.11 -0.79
C HIS A 229 -5.45 -5.86 -0.40
N SER A 230 -6.06 -5.00 0.41
CA SER A 230 -5.44 -3.77 0.91
C SER A 230 -5.77 -3.59 2.39
N GLN A 231 -4.74 -3.58 3.23
CA GLN A 231 -4.80 -3.19 4.62
C GLN A 231 -4.46 -1.71 4.70
N ARG A 232 -5.39 -0.89 5.16
CA ARG A 232 -5.20 0.56 5.30
C ARG A 232 -5.44 0.99 6.74
N LEU A 233 -4.62 1.94 7.17
CA LEU A 233 -4.70 2.65 8.43
C LEU A 233 -4.76 4.14 8.11
N ARG A 234 -5.84 4.83 8.48
CA ARG A 234 -5.95 6.28 8.34
C ARG A 234 -6.18 6.91 9.71
N LEU A 235 -5.39 7.93 10.00
CA LEU A 235 -5.41 8.68 11.25
C LEU A 235 -5.81 10.11 10.92
N THR A 236 -6.76 10.66 11.67
CA THR A 236 -7.04 12.08 11.66
C THR A 236 -7.04 12.60 13.10
N SER A 237 -6.36 13.71 13.33
CA SER A 237 -6.21 14.32 14.64
C SER A 237 -6.65 15.78 14.56
N SER A 238 -7.58 16.15 15.43
CA SER A 238 -8.11 17.50 15.55
C SER A 238 -8.23 17.88 17.02
N GLU A 239 -7.95 19.15 17.34
CA GLU A 239 -8.12 19.67 18.70
C GLU A 239 -9.60 19.69 19.13
N LEU A 240 -10.53 19.75 18.17
CA LEU A 240 -11.98 19.82 18.43
C LEU A 240 -12.63 18.45 18.63
N TYR A 241 -12.23 17.46 17.82
CA TYR A 241 -12.89 16.14 17.75
C TYR A 241 -12.02 15.00 18.25
N GLY A 242 -10.78 15.27 18.66
CA GLY A 242 -9.83 14.28 19.14
C GLY A 242 -9.17 13.48 18.01
N ILE A 243 -8.88 12.21 18.26
CA ILE A 243 -8.20 11.33 17.30
C ILE A 243 -9.20 10.29 16.79
N ILE A 244 -9.30 10.19 15.47
CA ILE A 244 -10.08 9.17 14.78
C ILE A 244 -9.11 8.25 14.05
N LEU A 245 -9.20 6.96 14.36
CA LEU A 245 -8.46 5.89 13.73
C LEU A 245 -9.43 5.05 12.89
N GLU A 246 -9.18 5.05 11.58
CA GLU A 246 -9.88 4.22 10.61
C GLU A 246 -8.96 3.06 10.20
N GLN A 247 -9.44 1.85 10.37
CA GLN A 247 -8.79 0.62 9.95
C GLN A 247 -9.67 -0.07 8.93
N THR A 248 -9.18 -0.20 7.70
CA THR A 248 -9.93 -0.88 6.64
C THR A 248 -9.16 -2.04 6.03
N LEU A 249 -9.86 -3.15 5.78
CA LEU A 249 -9.35 -4.26 4.98
C LEU A 249 -10.29 -4.47 3.80
N THR A 250 -9.81 -4.18 2.59
CA THR A 250 -10.56 -4.42 1.35
C THR A 250 -10.01 -5.66 0.68
N VAL A 251 -10.85 -6.65 0.36
CA VAL A 251 -10.44 -7.92 -0.27
C VAL A 251 -11.38 -8.26 -1.42
N VAL A 252 -10.82 -8.70 -2.54
CA VAL A 252 -11.57 -9.26 -3.67
C VAL A 252 -11.32 -10.76 -3.75
N LEU A 253 -12.36 -11.55 -3.49
CA LEU A 253 -12.32 -13.00 -3.43
C LEU A 253 -13.11 -13.60 -4.59
N GLN A 254 -12.66 -14.74 -5.11
CA GLN A 254 -13.48 -15.56 -5.99
C GLN A 254 -14.12 -16.68 -5.17
N PRO A 255 -15.46 -16.78 -5.13
CA PRO A 255 -16.12 -17.88 -4.44
C PRO A 255 -15.76 -19.22 -5.08
N ASN A 256 -15.68 -20.27 -4.26
CA ASN A 256 -15.43 -21.64 -4.72
C ASN A 256 -16.63 -22.17 -5.50
N SER A 257 -16.71 -21.85 -6.80
CA SER A 257 -17.59 -22.57 -7.72
C SER A 257 -16.97 -23.95 -7.94
N LYS A 258 -17.67 -25.03 -7.59
CA LYS A 258 -17.30 -26.37 -8.07
C LYS A 258 -17.16 -26.26 -9.59
N ARG A 259 -15.93 -26.44 -10.10
CA ARG A 259 -15.68 -26.50 -11.54
C ARG A 259 -16.43 -27.73 -12.04
N ASN A 260 -17.62 -27.54 -12.59
CA ASN A 260 -18.12 -28.50 -13.56
C ASN A 260 -17.16 -28.41 -14.74
N ALA A 261 -16.35 -29.46 -14.89
CA ALA A 261 -15.41 -29.60 -15.99
C ALA A 261 -16.16 -29.60 -17.31
N ALA A 262 -15.58 -28.93 -18.31
CA ALA A 262 -16.05 -28.78 -19.68
C ALA A 262 -17.35 -27.99 -19.83
N HIS A 263 -17.26 -26.78 -20.40
CA HIS A 263 -18.02 -26.38 -21.59
C HIS A 263 -17.48 -25.04 -22.11
N SER A 264 -17.65 -24.85 -23.42
CA SER A 264 -17.11 -23.83 -24.31
C SER A 264 -17.22 -22.38 -23.84
N SER A 265 -16.31 -21.54 -24.34
CA SER A 265 -16.11 -20.10 -24.09
C SER A 265 -17.26 -19.16 -24.50
N LEU A 266 -18.51 -19.63 -24.54
CA LEU A 266 -19.69 -18.82 -24.94
C LEU A 266 -20.93 -19.00 -24.05
N ASP A 267 -20.92 -19.88 -23.04
CA ASP A 267 -22.06 -19.98 -22.11
C ASP A 267 -21.98 -18.90 -21.03
N VAL A 268 -23.04 -18.08 -20.93
CA VAL A 268 -23.23 -17.09 -19.86
C VAL A 268 -23.34 -17.83 -18.53
N SER A 269 -22.18 -18.06 -17.91
CA SER A 269 -22.09 -18.83 -16.67
C SER A 269 -22.83 -18.12 -15.54
N ILE A 270 -23.63 -18.88 -14.79
CA ILE A 270 -24.32 -18.38 -13.59
C ILE A 270 -23.29 -17.76 -12.62
N GLN A 271 -23.68 -16.63 -12.02
CA GLN A 271 -22.89 -15.99 -10.96
C GLN A 271 -22.72 -16.98 -9.80
N PRO A 272 -21.49 -17.15 -9.27
CA PRO A 272 -21.27 -18.12 -8.20
C PRO A 272 -22.08 -17.70 -6.96
N SER A 273 -22.89 -18.62 -6.44
CA SER A 273 -23.53 -18.42 -5.13
C SER A 273 -22.47 -18.48 -4.04
N TRP A 274 -22.60 -17.63 -3.03
CA TRP A 274 -21.59 -17.49 -1.99
C TRP A 274 -22.23 -17.17 -0.65
N SER A 275 -21.54 -17.54 0.42
CA SER A 275 -21.80 -17.16 1.80
C SER A 275 -20.50 -16.73 2.48
N ILE A 276 -20.58 -16.03 3.61
CA ILE A 276 -19.41 -15.67 4.43
C ILE A 276 -18.59 -16.92 4.76
N SER A 277 -19.25 -18.02 5.15
CA SER A 277 -18.57 -19.29 5.44
C SER A 277 -17.84 -19.87 4.24
N SER A 278 -18.39 -19.74 3.02
CA SER A 278 -17.73 -20.23 1.81
C SER A 278 -16.49 -19.42 1.40
N MET A 279 -16.43 -18.13 1.77
CA MET A 279 -15.33 -17.22 1.42
C MET A 279 -14.23 -17.21 2.49
N PHE A 280 -14.62 -17.18 3.76
CA PHE A 280 -13.71 -17.00 4.90
C PHE A 280 -13.51 -18.27 5.75
N ASN A 281 -14.11 -19.40 5.37
CA ASN A 281 -14.11 -20.67 6.13
C ASN A 281 -14.61 -20.54 7.58
N LYS A 282 -15.34 -19.45 7.89
CA LYS A 282 -15.85 -19.13 9.22
C LYS A 282 -17.22 -18.46 9.11
N LYS A 283 -18.02 -18.60 10.16
CA LYS A 283 -19.28 -17.88 10.35
C LYS A 283 -19.10 -16.78 11.39
N VAL A 284 -19.99 -15.79 11.41
CA VAL A 284 -19.96 -14.71 12.40
C VAL A 284 -20.59 -15.21 13.70
N ALA A 285 -19.77 -15.66 14.65
CA ALA A 285 -20.22 -16.27 15.90
C ALA A 285 -20.77 -15.26 16.95
N GLY A 286 -20.73 -13.95 16.67
CA GLY A 286 -21.16 -12.90 17.58
C GLY A 286 -20.53 -11.54 17.22
N SER A 287 -20.96 -10.48 17.88
CA SER A 287 -20.35 -9.14 17.78
C SER A 287 -19.18 -8.98 18.75
N CYS A 288 -18.32 -7.99 18.51
CA CYS A 288 -17.33 -7.57 19.50
C CYS A 288 -18.03 -6.88 20.67
N VAL A 289 -17.86 -7.40 21.89
CA VAL A 289 -18.49 -6.86 23.12
C VAL A 289 -18.11 -5.39 23.39
N LEU A 290 -16.93 -4.98 22.92
CA LEU A 290 -16.42 -3.61 23.06
C LEU A 290 -16.89 -2.67 21.94
N ALA A 291 -17.55 -3.18 20.91
CA ALA A 291 -18.05 -2.38 19.80
C ALA A 291 -19.44 -1.81 20.13
N LYS A 292 -19.61 -0.51 19.91
CA LYS A 292 -20.91 0.19 19.98
C LYS A 292 -21.87 -0.33 18.90
N ALA A 293 -21.34 -0.68 17.73
CA ALA A 293 -22.09 -1.21 16.61
C ALA A 293 -21.28 -2.28 15.88
N SER A 294 -21.96 -3.36 15.49
CA SER A 294 -21.43 -4.44 14.63
C SER A 294 -22.44 -4.75 13.54
N ARG A 295 -22.16 -4.35 12.29
CA ARG A 295 -23.12 -4.43 11.18
C ARG A 295 -22.53 -5.11 9.94
N ILE A 296 -23.36 -5.86 9.23
CA ILE A 296 -22.99 -6.43 7.93
C ILE A 296 -23.95 -5.84 6.88
N LEU A 297 -23.40 -5.33 5.80
CA LEU A 297 -24.12 -4.67 4.72
C LEU A 297 -23.87 -5.44 3.43
N ILE A 298 -24.91 -5.77 2.68
CA ILE A 298 -24.78 -6.24 1.29
C ILE A 298 -25.19 -5.11 0.35
N GLU A 299 -24.31 -4.71 -0.56
CA GLU A 299 -24.59 -3.71 -1.58
C GLU A 299 -24.94 -4.37 -2.91
N LEU A 300 -26.06 -3.96 -3.50
CA LEU A 300 -26.36 -4.19 -4.91
C LEU A 300 -26.23 -2.88 -5.70
N GLU A 301 -25.43 -2.93 -6.77
CA GLU A 301 -25.13 -1.76 -7.61
C GLU A 301 -26.36 -1.27 -8.38
N LYS A 302 -26.32 0.01 -8.80
CA LYS A 302 -27.40 0.67 -9.54
C LYS A 302 -27.85 -0.09 -10.78
N ASP A 303 -26.92 -0.61 -11.59
CA ASP A 303 -27.26 -1.36 -12.82
C ASP A 303 -27.96 -2.70 -12.52
N ILE A 304 -27.65 -3.33 -11.38
CA ILE A 304 -28.39 -4.51 -10.91
C ILE A 304 -29.84 -4.11 -10.62
N ILE A 305 -30.03 -3.05 -9.84
CA ILE A 305 -31.35 -2.59 -9.41
C ILE A 305 -32.20 -2.11 -10.60
N SER A 306 -31.62 -1.36 -11.53
CA SER A 306 -32.34 -0.87 -12.72
C SER A 306 -32.88 -2.03 -13.58
N LYS A 307 -32.13 -3.12 -13.69
CA LYS A 307 -32.55 -4.34 -14.39
C LYS A 307 -33.62 -5.11 -13.61
N LEU A 308 -33.53 -5.16 -12.29
CA LEU A 308 -34.55 -5.80 -11.43
C LEU A 308 -35.88 -5.03 -11.43
N GLU A 309 -35.83 -3.70 -11.42
CA GLU A 309 -37.01 -2.83 -11.53
C GLU A 309 -37.74 -3.07 -12.85
N LYS A 310 -37.01 -3.20 -13.98
CA LYS A 310 -37.57 -3.57 -15.29
C LYS A 310 -38.23 -4.96 -15.29
N MET A 311 -37.81 -5.86 -14.39
CA MET A 311 -38.40 -7.20 -14.21
C MET A 311 -39.53 -7.22 -13.15
N GLY A 312 -39.86 -6.09 -12.54
CA GLY A 312 -40.91 -6.00 -11.50
C GLY A 312 -40.48 -6.50 -10.12
N HIS A 313 -39.17 -6.63 -9.85
CA HIS A 313 -38.64 -7.19 -8.60
C HIS A 313 -38.19 -6.14 -7.57
N GLY A 314 -38.12 -4.86 -7.95
CA GLY A 314 -37.91 -3.72 -7.04
C GLY A 314 -36.80 -3.95 -6.00
N ASP A 315 -37.12 -3.73 -4.73
CA ASP A 315 -36.25 -3.90 -3.55
C ASP A 315 -36.41 -5.26 -2.85
N SER A 316 -36.99 -6.26 -3.53
CA SER A 316 -37.19 -7.58 -2.94
C SER A 316 -35.86 -8.33 -2.76
N TRP A 317 -35.59 -8.73 -1.51
CA TRP A 317 -34.41 -9.52 -1.13
C TRP A 317 -34.47 -10.99 -1.60
N SER A 318 -35.64 -11.47 -2.01
CA SER A 318 -35.87 -12.80 -2.58
C SER A 318 -36.74 -12.67 -3.82
N ASN A 319 -36.21 -13.07 -4.97
CA ASN A 319 -36.87 -12.92 -6.26
C ASN A 319 -36.51 -14.06 -7.21
N SER A 320 -36.92 -13.97 -8.49
CA SER A 320 -36.62 -15.01 -9.49
C SER A 320 -35.13 -15.08 -9.87
N VAL A 321 -34.37 -14.01 -9.61
CA VAL A 321 -32.95 -13.85 -9.97
C VAL A 321 -32.01 -14.35 -8.88
N PHE A 322 -32.25 -13.94 -7.63
CA PHE A 322 -31.44 -14.33 -6.47
C PHE A 322 -32.27 -14.37 -5.18
N ASP A 323 -31.71 -15.05 -4.18
CA ASP A 323 -32.17 -14.99 -2.78
C ASP A 323 -31.01 -14.55 -1.88
N LEU A 324 -31.26 -13.53 -1.06
CA LEU A 324 -30.40 -13.21 0.09
C LEU A 324 -30.79 -14.10 1.27
N PHE A 325 -29.79 -14.65 1.96
CA PHE A 325 -30.02 -15.46 3.16
C PHE A 325 -29.00 -15.10 4.26
N PRO A 326 -29.44 -15.02 5.54
CA PRO A 326 -30.84 -15.01 5.99
C PRO A 326 -31.61 -13.77 5.49
N SER A 327 -32.86 -13.58 5.88
CA SER A 327 -33.61 -12.37 5.52
C SER A 327 -32.93 -11.13 6.13
N PRO A 328 -32.73 -10.05 5.35
CA PRO A 328 -32.15 -8.81 5.87
C PRO A 328 -33.07 -8.18 6.90
N VAL A 329 -32.47 -7.51 7.89
CA VAL A 329 -33.22 -6.82 8.95
C VAL A 329 -33.82 -5.52 8.39
N ARG A 330 -33.05 -4.81 7.55
CA ARG A 330 -33.44 -3.52 6.97
C ARG A 330 -32.92 -3.36 5.55
N VAL A 331 -33.58 -2.48 4.79
CA VAL A 331 -33.22 -2.09 3.43
C VAL A 331 -33.00 -0.58 3.41
N ILE A 332 -31.81 -0.15 3.00
CA ILE A 332 -31.40 1.25 2.92
C ILE A 332 -31.23 1.61 1.44
N LYS A 333 -31.89 2.68 0.99
CA LYS A 333 -31.84 3.16 -0.39
C LYS A 333 -31.03 4.44 -0.47
N ASP A 334 -30.18 4.55 -1.50
CA ASP A 334 -29.60 5.83 -1.91
C ASP A 334 -30.71 6.77 -2.41
N PHE A 335 -30.58 8.07 -2.21
CA PHE A 335 -31.58 9.12 -2.49
C PHE A 335 -31.22 9.97 -3.71
N ASN A 336 -30.03 9.77 -4.29
CA ASN A 336 -29.60 10.51 -5.47
C ASN A 336 -30.07 9.81 -6.75
N SER A 337 -31.26 10.16 -7.22
CA SER A 337 -31.56 10.08 -8.64
C SER A 337 -32.18 11.37 -9.15
N LEU A 338 -31.58 11.90 -10.21
CA LEU A 338 -32.33 12.65 -11.21
C LEU A 338 -33.51 11.78 -11.67
N PRO A 339 -34.64 12.36 -12.13
CA PRO A 339 -35.78 11.55 -12.56
C PRO A 339 -35.36 10.56 -13.66
N GLY A 340 -35.30 9.26 -13.35
CA GLY A 340 -34.91 8.20 -14.31
C GLY A 340 -33.74 7.30 -13.87
N GLU A 341 -32.94 7.67 -12.87
CA GLU A 341 -31.83 6.82 -12.40
C GLU A 341 -32.27 5.90 -11.24
N SER A 342 -31.89 4.62 -11.30
CA SER A 342 -32.14 3.65 -10.22
C SER A 342 -31.08 3.77 -9.11
N ASN A 343 -31.52 3.62 -7.86
CA ASN A 343 -30.67 3.80 -6.68
C ASN A 343 -29.93 2.51 -6.32
N SER A 344 -28.73 2.64 -5.73
CA SER A 344 -28.08 1.49 -5.09
C SER A 344 -28.84 1.11 -3.83
N ILE A 345 -28.92 -0.19 -3.55
CA ILE A 345 -29.63 -0.73 -2.38
C ILE A 345 -28.63 -1.44 -1.47
N LEU A 346 -28.72 -1.12 -0.17
CA LEU A 346 -27.96 -1.75 0.90
C LEU A 346 -28.90 -2.57 1.78
N TYR A 347 -28.57 -3.83 1.99
CA TYR A 347 -29.28 -4.73 2.89
C TYR A 347 -28.49 -4.88 4.18
N GLU A 348 -29.10 -4.52 5.31
CA GLU A 348 -28.47 -4.55 6.62
C GLU A 348 -28.77 -5.84 7.38
N TYR A 349 -27.73 -6.39 7.99
CA TYR A 349 -27.75 -7.57 8.82
C TYR A 349 -27.09 -7.24 10.16
N VAL A 350 -27.79 -7.59 11.24
CA VAL A 350 -27.30 -7.43 12.61
C VAL A 350 -27.39 -8.79 13.29
N ASN A 351 -26.32 -9.20 13.96
CA ASN A 351 -26.37 -10.42 14.76
C ASN A 351 -26.93 -10.09 16.15
N HIS A 352 -28.18 -10.48 16.41
CA HIS A 352 -28.85 -10.28 17.69
C HIS A 352 -28.64 -11.44 18.68
N ASN A 353 -28.21 -12.61 18.21
CA ASN A 353 -28.11 -13.83 19.01
C ASN A 353 -26.64 -14.26 19.17
N GLU A 354 -26.11 -14.20 20.39
CA GLU A 354 -24.76 -14.68 20.70
C GLU A 354 -24.59 -16.20 20.50
N TYR A 355 -25.69 -16.95 20.45
CA TYR A 355 -25.69 -18.41 20.37
C TYR A 355 -25.76 -18.96 18.93
N GLU A 356 -26.18 -18.16 17.96
CA GLU A 356 -26.32 -18.59 16.57
C GLU A 356 -25.33 -17.86 15.67
N ALA A 357 -24.46 -18.62 15.02
CA ALA A 357 -23.49 -18.05 14.11
C ALA A 357 -24.17 -17.58 12.81
N LEU A 358 -24.09 -16.28 12.53
CA LEU A 358 -24.67 -15.64 11.36
C LEU A 358 -23.82 -15.95 10.12
N ASP A 359 -24.46 -16.46 9.07
CA ASP A 359 -23.84 -16.76 7.77
C ASP A 359 -24.65 -16.09 6.66
N VAL A 360 -24.17 -14.93 6.23
CA VAL A 360 -24.83 -14.10 5.23
C VAL A 360 -24.33 -14.50 3.83
N GLY A 361 -25.23 -14.56 2.85
CA GLY A 361 -24.88 -14.92 1.49
C GLY A 361 -25.92 -14.58 0.44
N ILE A 362 -25.53 -14.78 -0.82
CA ILE A 362 -26.37 -14.61 -2.00
C ILE A 362 -26.42 -15.93 -2.76
N LYS A 363 -27.63 -16.39 -3.05
CA LYS A 363 -27.90 -17.55 -3.90
C LYS A 363 -28.44 -17.07 -5.25
N TRP A 364 -27.64 -17.20 -6.30
CA TRP A 364 -28.05 -16.86 -7.66
C TRP A 364 -28.85 -18.02 -8.30
N LYS A 365 -30.00 -17.72 -8.89
CA LYS A 365 -30.89 -18.69 -9.57
C LYS A 365 -30.70 -18.69 -11.08
N ILE A 366 -30.39 -17.54 -11.66
CA ILE A 366 -30.19 -17.37 -13.11
C ILE A 366 -28.88 -16.62 -13.39
N PRO A 367 -28.32 -16.73 -14.62
CA PRO A 367 -27.21 -15.89 -15.04
C PRO A 367 -27.63 -14.41 -15.06
N PHE A 368 -26.80 -13.55 -14.49
CA PHE A 368 -27.07 -12.12 -14.40
C PHE A 368 -25.77 -11.35 -14.63
N VAL A 369 -25.83 -10.33 -15.50
CA VAL A 369 -24.66 -9.55 -15.93
C VAL A 369 -24.98 -8.06 -15.77
N TRP A 370 -24.03 -7.33 -15.21
CA TRP A 370 -24.12 -5.89 -14.98
C TRP A 370 -22.75 -5.22 -15.14
N SER A 371 -22.74 -3.89 -15.21
CA SER A 371 -21.53 -3.07 -15.22
C SER A 371 -21.40 -2.28 -13.91
N SER A 372 -20.16 -2.15 -13.43
CA SER A 372 -19.83 -1.30 -12.30
C SER A 372 -19.59 0.15 -12.76
N PRO A 373 -19.83 1.16 -11.91
CA PRO A 373 -19.67 2.56 -12.29
C PRO A 373 -18.19 2.90 -12.53
N HIS A 374 -17.88 3.34 -13.75
CA HIS A 374 -16.50 3.64 -14.16
C HIS A 374 -16.07 5.07 -13.81
N ALA A 375 -14.77 5.26 -13.62
CA ALA A 375 -14.16 6.59 -13.67
C ALA A 375 -14.34 7.19 -15.07
N PRO A 376 -14.33 8.53 -15.24
CA PRO A 376 -14.54 9.18 -16.54
C PRO A 376 -13.51 8.77 -17.61
N PHE A 377 -12.30 8.41 -17.18
CA PHE A 377 -11.26 7.87 -18.04
C PHE A 377 -10.65 6.62 -17.41
N HIS A 378 -10.42 5.61 -18.23
CA HIS A 378 -9.52 4.51 -17.92
C HIS A 378 -8.09 5.01 -18.05
N VAL A 379 -7.32 4.88 -16.98
CA VAL A 379 -5.93 5.33 -16.94
C VAL A 379 -5.01 4.12 -16.98
N SER A 380 -4.10 4.12 -17.96
CA SER A 380 -3.05 3.12 -18.07
C SER A 380 -1.69 3.79 -18.26
N ARG A 381 -0.65 3.11 -17.81
CA ARG A 381 0.73 3.57 -17.89
C ARG A 381 1.61 2.44 -18.37
N PHE A 382 2.50 2.75 -19.32
CA PHE A 382 3.41 1.80 -19.91
C PHE A 382 4.74 2.44 -20.28
N LEU A 383 5.78 1.61 -20.42
CA LEU A 383 7.10 2.03 -20.85
C LEU A 383 7.22 1.88 -22.37
N MET A 384 7.78 2.89 -23.02
CA MET A 384 8.08 2.93 -24.45
C MET A 384 9.60 2.97 -24.68
N GLY A 385 10.02 2.58 -25.88
CA GLY A 385 11.43 2.51 -26.27
C GLY A 385 12.07 1.15 -26.03
N SER A 386 13.22 0.95 -26.63
CA SER A 386 14.02 -0.27 -26.52
C SER A 386 15.46 0.06 -26.13
N GLY A 387 16.12 -0.86 -25.42
CA GLY A 387 17.49 -0.70 -24.96
C GLY A 387 17.62 -0.38 -23.47
N ASN A 388 18.88 -0.28 -23.02
CA ASN A 388 19.22 -0.11 -21.60
C ASN A 388 19.71 1.30 -21.24
N GLU A 389 19.80 2.23 -22.20
CA GLU A 389 20.22 3.61 -21.96
C GLU A 389 19.03 4.57 -21.85
N ARG A 390 18.12 4.55 -22.84
CA ARG A 390 16.98 5.46 -22.94
C ARG A 390 15.65 4.74 -22.88
N GLY A 391 14.62 5.44 -22.46
CA GLY A 391 13.25 4.98 -22.51
C GLY A 391 12.29 6.16 -22.45
N SER A 392 10.99 5.88 -22.55
CA SER A 392 9.95 6.90 -22.37
C SER A 392 8.84 6.35 -21.50
N ILE A 393 8.26 7.20 -20.64
CA ILE A 393 7.07 6.89 -19.85
C ILE A 393 5.87 7.43 -20.61
N ALA A 394 4.88 6.56 -20.86
CA ALA A 394 3.60 6.96 -21.42
C ALA A 394 2.47 6.78 -20.41
N ILE A 395 1.62 7.80 -20.28
CA ILE A 395 0.37 7.75 -19.51
C ILE A 395 -0.77 7.96 -20.49
N SER A 396 -1.67 6.98 -20.61
CA SER A 396 -2.82 6.98 -21.50
C SER A 396 -4.10 7.12 -20.69
N LEU A 397 -4.95 8.07 -21.10
CA LEU A 397 -6.29 8.32 -20.59
C LEU A 397 -7.26 7.99 -21.72
N GLN A 398 -8.05 6.94 -21.56
CA GLN A 398 -9.07 6.53 -22.53
C GLN A 398 -10.47 6.78 -21.95
N SER A 399 -11.30 7.51 -22.67
CA SER A 399 -12.66 7.80 -22.24
C SER A 399 -13.45 6.51 -22.11
N THR A 400 -14.10 6.31 -20.96
CA THR A 400 -14.93 5.12 -20.70
C THR A 400 -16.32 5.22 -21.31
N LYS A 401 -16.57 6.23 -22.16
CA LYS A 401 -17.90 6.65 -22.64
C LYS A 401 -18.83 6.79 -21.44
N LEU A 402 -18.69 7.92 -20.72
CA LEU A 402 -19.68 8.36 -19.74
C LEU A 402 -21.09 8.17 -20.32
N ASP A 403 -22.01 7.63 -19.52
CA ASP A 403 -23.44 7.64 -19.82
C ASP A 403 -23.80 9.04 -20.36
N GLU A 404 -24.43 9.05 -21.53
CA GLU A 404 -24.69 10.23 -22.36
C GLU A 404 -25.36 11.38 -21.58
N GLU A 405 -25.92 11.10 -20.40
CA GLU A 405 -26.63 12.03 -19.53
C GLU A 405 -25.77 13.15 -18.90
N LEU A 406 -24.48 12.93 -18.63
CA LEU A 406 -23.60 13.99 -18.09
C LEU A 406 -23.01 14.90 -19.17
N VAL A 407 -22.90 14.40 -20.41
CA VAL A 407 -22.28 15.12 -21.54
C VAL A 407 -23.28 16.09 -22.20
N HIS A 408 -24.59 15.86 -22.05
CA HIS A 408 -25.62 16.67 -22.69
C HIS A 408 -26.00 17.99 -21.99
N LYS A 409 -25.40 18.35 -20.86
CA LYS A 409 -25.84 19.54 -20.08
C LYS A 409 -25.03 20.83 -20.25
N SER A 410 -24.04 20.92 -21.12
CA SER A 410 -23.42 22.23 -21.40
C SER A 410 -22.63 22.28 -22.71
N GLN A 411 -23.07 23.16 -23.63
CA GLN A 411 -22.13 23.80 -24.55
C GLN A 411 -21.00 24.43 -23.70
N GLY A 412 -19.77 23.92 -23.81
CA GLY A 412 -18.62 24.38 -23.01
C GLY A 412 -18.16 23.45 -21.87
N CYS A 413 -18.49 22.16 -21.88
CA CYS A 413 -17.96 21.20 -20.90
C CYS A 413 -16.42 21.09 -21.00
N THR A 414 -15.73 21.44 -19.90
CA THR A 414 -14.27 21.26 -19.75
C THR A 414 -13.98 20.21 -18.69
N MET A 415 -13.12 19.27 -19.05
CA MET A 415 -12.55 18.25 -18.18
C MET A 415 -11.23 18.74 -17.60
N GLN A 416 -11.06 18.60 -16.29
CA GLN A 416 -9.79 18.80 -15.59
C GLN A 416 -9.27 17.46 -15.09
N VAL A 417 -7.98 17.20 -15.32
CA VAL A 417 -7.29 16.00 -14.86
C VAL A 417 -5.99 16.41 -14.19
N VAL A 418 -5.75 15.90 -12.99
CA VAL A 418 -4.53 16.18 -12.23
C VAL A 418 -3.73 14.90 -12.05
N ILE A 419 -2.48 14.90 -12.52
CA ILE A 419 -1.57 13.76 -12.50
C ILE A 419 -0.43 14.07 -11.52
N PHE A 420 -0.21 13.17 -10.57
CA PHE A 420 0.95 13.15 -9.68
C PHE A 420 1.79 11.92 -9.95
N GLN A 421 3.03 12.12 -10.39
CA GLN A 421 3.98 11.06 -10.70
C GLN A 421 5.27 11.28 -9.91
N VAL A 422 5.71 10.23 -9.20
CA VAL A 422 7.03 10.17 -8.57
C VAL A 422 7.93 9.25 -9.37
N VAL A 423 9.14 9.68 -9.68
CA VAL A 423 10.16 8.89 -10.37
C VAL A 423 11.42 8.79 -9.49
N PRO A 424 11.95 7.58 -9.26
CA PRO A 424 13.21 7.42 -8.54
C PRO A 424 14.37 8.17 -9.20
N TRP A 425 15.40 8.51 -8.42
CA TRP A 425 16.54 9.30 -8.89
C TRP A 425 17.31 8.66 -10.06
N TYR A 426 17.33 7.34 -10.14
CA TYR A 426 17.97 6.58 -11.22
C TYR A 426 17.15 6.57 -12.53
N VAL A 427 16.01 7.26 -12.58
CA VAL A 427 15.22 7.51 -13.79
C VAL A 427 15.29 9.01 -14.06
N LYS A 428 16.14 9.41 -15.00
CA LYS A 428 16.44 10.82 -15.29
C LYS A 428 15.47 11.33 -16.34
N VAL A 429 14.33 11.85 -15.91
CA VAL A 429 13.25 12.30 -16.80
C VAL A 429 13.56 13.67 -17.41
N TYR A 430 13.40 13.77 -18.71
CA TYR A 430 13.50 15.00 -19.47
C TYR A 430 12.13 15.68 -19.56
N TYR A 431 11.74 16.45 -18.54
CA TYR A 431 10.42 17.09 -18.51
C TYR A 431 10.13 18.04 -19.69
N HIS A 432 11.16 18.55 -20.36
CA HIS A 432 11.03 19.39 -21.55
C HIS A 432 10.60 18.61 -22.81
N THR A 433 10.67 17.27 -22.80
CA THR A 433 10.22 16.41 -23.92
C THR A 433 8.76 15.99 -23.78
N LEU A 434 8.01 16.61 -22.86
CA LEU A 434 6.59 16.33 -22.67
C LEU A 434 5.82 16.55 -23.97
N GLN A 435 5.28 15.49 -24.53
CA GLN A 435 4.38 15.53 -25.68
C GLN A 435 2.99 15.05 -25.25
N ILE A 436 1.96 15.76 -25.69
CA ILE A 436 0.57 15.44 -25.41
C ILE A 436 -0.12 15.15 -26.74
N PHE A 437 -0.60 13.92 -26.88
CA PHE A 437 -1.40 13.48 -28.02
C PHE A 437 -2.86 13.42 -27.62
N VAL A 438 -3.72 14.07 -28.38
CA VAL A 438 -5.17 14.04 -28.21
C VAL A 438 -5.79 13.42 -29.44
N ASP A 439 -6.52 12.33 -29.28
CA ASP A 439 -7.15 11.58 -30.38
C ASP A 439 -6.16 11.27 -31.51
N GLY A 440 -4.93 10.90 -31.12
CA GLY A 440 -3.82 10.56 -32.02
C GLY A 440 -3.09 11.75 -32.66
N ARG A 441 -3.48 13.01 -32.36
CA ARG A 441 -2.83 14.22 -32.88
C ARG A 441 -2.01 14.91 -31.81
N LEU A 442 -0.77 15.26 -32.14
CA LEU A 442 0.09 16.05 -31.25
C LEU A 442 -0.54 17.44 -31.04
N GLN A 443 -0.70 17.84 -29.78
CA GLN A 443 -1.21 19.14 -29.39
C GLN A 443 -0.11 20.01 -28.78
N ASN A 444 -0.29 21.33 -28.85
CA ASN A 444 0.59 22.26 -28.16
C ASN A 444 0.36 22.17 -26.65
N SER A 445 1.45 22.00 -25.91
CA SER A 445 1.43 21.85 -24.45
C SER A 445 0.81 23.06 -23.75
N SER A 446 1.01 24.28 -24.26
CA SER A 446 0.50 25.52 -23.67
C SER A 446 -1.02 25.65 -23.67
N ASP A 447 -1.71 25.00 -24.62
CA ASP A 447 -3.16 25.11 -24.74
C ASP A 447 -3.90 24.16 -23.79
N MET A 448 -3.20 23.13 -23.29
CA MET A 448 -3.80 22.04 -22.50
C MET A 448 -3.32 21.99 -21.06
N ILE A 449 -2.11 22.45 -20.79
CA ILE A 449 -1.52 22.45 -19.46
C ILE A 449 -1.94 23.72 -18.74
N GLU A 450 -2.82 23.59 -17.75
CA GLU A 450 -3.24 24.70 -16.89
C GLU A 450 -2.17 25.01 -15.84
N LYS A 451 -1.54 23.96 -15.28
CA LYS A 451 -0.49 24.10 -14.27
C LYS A 451 0.48 22.92 -14.36
N MET A 452 1.77 23.20 -14.29
CA MET A 452 2.83 22.19 -14.21
C MET A 452 3.82 22.59 -13.14
N GLN A 453 4.09 21.69 -12.20
CA GLN A 453 5.13 21.81 -11.19
C GLN A 453 6.01 20.58 -11.27
N VAL A 454 7.31 20.80 -11.35
CA VAL A 454 8.32 19.76 -11.51
C VAL A 454 9.38 19.95 -10.45
N THR A 455 9.74 18.85 -9.79
CA THR A 455 10.96 18.77 -9.00
C THR A 455 11.86 17.75 -9.69
N PRO A 456 12.96 18.15 -10.33
CA PRO A 456 13.87 17.21 -10.98
C PRO A 456 14.48 16.25 -9.97
N SER A 457 14.82 15.04 -10.42
CA SER A 457 15.59 14.09 -9.61
C SER A 457 17.03 14.57 -9.42
N GLU A 458 17.59 14.28 -8.25
CA GLU A 458 19.01 14.46 -7.96
C GLU A 458 19.63 13.11 -7.58
N ASP A 459 20.76 12.79 -8.21
CA ASP A 459 21.43 11.50 -8.06
C ASP A 459 21.69 11.17 -6.58
N LYS A 460 21.09 10.08 -6.10
CA LYS A 460 21.17 9.58 -4.72
C LYS A 460 20.71 10.56 -3.63
N MET A 461 20.05 11.66 -4.00
CA MET A 461 19.56 12.65 -3.05
C MET A 461 18.03 12.72 -3.03
N LEU A 462 17.38 12.93 -4.18
CA LEU A 462 15.96 13.24 -4.25
C LEU A 462 15.28 12.53 -5.43
N PRO A 463 14.07 11.97 -5.27
CA PRO A 463 13.27 11.51 -6.38
C PRO A 463 12.72 12.69 -7.19
N GLY A 464 12.49 12.47 -8.47
CA GLY A 464 11.82 13.45 -9.32
C GLY A 464 10.30 13.40 -9.11
N THR A 465 9.64 14.55 -9.18
CA THR A 465 8.17 14.65 -9.15
C THR A 465 7.64 15.46 -10.31
N LEU A 466 6.51 15.01 -10.84
CA LEU A 466 5.70 15.72 -11.82
C LEU A 466 4.29 15.88 -11.29
N GLU A 467 3.86 17.13 -11.20
CA GLU A 467 2.50 17.52 -10.87
C GLU A 467 1.93 18.31 -12.05
N LEU A 468 0.98 17.70 -12.74
CA LEU A 468 0.44 18.22 -13.99
C LEU A 468 -1.07 18.33 -13.92
N MET A 469 -1.60 19.52 -14.23
CA MET A 469 -3.02 19.80 -14.35
C MET A 469 -3.33 20.04 -15.81
N LEU A 470 -4.05 19.11 -16.42
CA LEU A 470 -4.54 19.18 -17.78
C LEU A 470 -5.98 19.69 -17.79
N LYS A 471 -6.30 20.50 -18.80
CA LYS A 471 -7.64 20.98 -19.08
C LYS A 471 -7.97 20.78 -20.56
N TYR A 472 -9.05 20.08 -20.84
CA TYR A 472 -9.46 19.80 -22.22
C TYR A 472 -10.98 19.62 -22.37
N PRO A 473 -11.54 19.71 -23.58
CA PRO A 473 -12.97 19.53 -23.80
C PRO A 473 -13.44 18.11 -23.48
N CYS A 474 -14.67 17.97 -22.97
CA CYS A 474 -15.25 16.66 -22.65
C CYS A 474 -15.48 15.75 -23.87
N SER A 475 -15.36 16.27 -25.10
CA SER A 475 -15.49 15.50 -26.35
C SER A 475 -14.28 14.62 -26.67
N VAL A 476 -13.16 14.82 -25.98
CA VAL A 476 -11.92 14.08 -26.21
C VAL A 476 -12.09 12.61 -25.82
N GLN A 477 -11.70 11.71 -26.73
CA GLN A 477 -11.81 10.26 -26.50
C GLN A 477 -10.55 9.67 -25.90
N SER A 478 -9.38 10.20 -26.26
CA SER A 478 -8.09 9.70 -25.78
C SER A 478 -7.08 10.82 -25.60
N VAL A 479 -6.33 10.76 -24.50
CA VAL A 479 -5.19 11.63 -24.22
C VAL A 479 -4.00 10.77 -23.84
N ILE A 480 -2.87 10.93 -24.52
CA ILE A 480 -1.63 10.21 -24.24
C ILE A 480 -0.54 11.23 -23.94
N LEU A 481 0.10 11.11 -22.78
CA LEU A 481 1.25 11.90 -22.40
C LEU A 481 2.51 11.04 -22.53
N THR A 482 3.55 11.57 -23.17
CA THR A 482 4.84 10.88 -23.27
C THR A 482 5.99 11.76 -22.76
N LEU A 483 6.90 11.15 -22.01
CA LEU A 483 8.09 11.78 -21.43
C LEU A 483 9.29 10.88 -21.63
N ASP A 484 10.39 11.41 -22.16
CA ASP A 484 11.61 10.65 -22.36
C ASP A 484 12.48 10.70 -21.10
N PHE A 485 13.26 9.66 -20.88
CA PHE A 485 14.16 9.56 -19.74
C PHE A 485 15.38 8.71 -20.06
N ASP A 486 16.46 8.97 -19.32
CA ASP A 486 17.64 8.12 -19.31
C ASP A 486 17.68 7.25 -18.07
N LYS A 487 18.18 6.03 -18.25
CA LYS A 487 18.40 5.05 -17.20
C LYS A 487 19.74 5.33 -16.52
N GLY A 488 19.72 5.52 -15.21
CA GLY A 488 20.90 5.75 -14.40
C GLY A 488 21.79 4.50 -14.33
N PHE A 489 23.10 4.71 -14.29
CA PHE A 489 24.06 3.66 -13.96
C PHE A 489 24.19 3.55 -12.46
N LEU A 490 23.79 2.39 -11.95
CA LEU A 490 23.87 2.07 -10.53
C LEU A 490 25.19 1.39 -10.20
N HIS A 491 25.68 1.61 -8.99
CA HIS A 491 26.75 0.81 -8.42
C HIS A 491 26.24 -0.58 -8.03
N ILE A 492 27.18 -1.53 -7.89
CA ILE A 492 26.85 -2.92 -7.60
C ILE A 492 26.07 -3.11 -6.29
N ASP A 493 26.33 -2.28 -5.29
CA ASP A 493 25.68 -2.26 -3.98
C ASP A 493 24.27 -1.63 -3.99
N GLU A 494 23.92 -0.94 -5.08
CA GLU A 494 22.59 -0.31 -5.25
C GLU A 494 21.60 -1.25 -5.95
N TYR A 495 22.08 -2.37 -6.51
CA TYR A 495 21.20 -3.37 -7.09
C TYR A 495 20.48 -4.19 -6.01
N PRO A 496 19.18 -4.48 -6.22
CA PRO A 496 18.48 -5.48 -5.42
C PRO A 496 19.15 -6.87 -5.60
N PRO A 497 18.88 -7.84 -4.70
CA PRO A 497 19.42 -9.20 -4.83
C PRO A 497 19.14 -9.87 -6.18
N ASP A 498 18.03 -9.55 -6.83
CA ASP A 498 17.75 -9.92 -8.22
C ASP A 498 17.82 -8.69 -9.14
N ALA A 499 19.02 -8.43 -9.66
CA ALA A 499 19.28 -7.31 -10.57
C ALA A 499 18.56 -7.45 -11.92
N ASN A 500 18.26 -8.68 -12.37
CA ASN A 500 17.71 -8.95 -13.70
C ASN A 500 16.21 -8.63 -13.79
N GLN A 501 15.50 -8.59 -12.66
CA GLN A 501 14.10 -8.20 -12.62
C GLN A 501 13.89 -6.74 -13.09
N GLY A 502 14.86 -5.85 -12.84
CA GLY A 502 14.73 -4.40 -13.08
C GLY A 502 14.37 -3.64 -11.80
N PHE A 503 13.77 -2.46 -11.93
CA PHE A 503 13.38 -1.56 -10.83
C PHE A 503 11.95 -1.08 -11.00
N ASP A 504 11.21 -0.99 -9.89
CA ASP A 504 9.81 -0.56 -9.91
C ASP A 504 9.68 0.95 -9.67
N ILE A 505 8.97 1.65 -10.56
CA ILE A 505 8.53 3.03 -10.36
C ILE A 505 7.12 2.99 -9.76
N PRO A 506 6.86 3.69 -8.64
CA PRO A 506 5.54 3.72 -8.02
C PRO A 506 4.46 4.20 -9.00
N SER A 507 3.23 3.74 -8.76
CA SER A 507 2.03 4.14 -9.50
C SER A 507 1.87 5.67 -9.52
N ALA A 508 1.41 6.21 -10.65
CA ALA A 508 0.95 7.58 -10.72
C ALA A 508 -0.45 7.69 -10.10
N LEU A 509 -0.73 8.81 -9.45
CA LEU A 509 -2.06 9.14 -8.98
C LEU A 509 -2.71 10.09 -9.99
N VAL A 510 -3.86 9.70 -10.53
CA VAL A 510 -4.68 10.54 -11.41
C VAL A 510 -5.98 10.87 -10.71
N THR A 511 -6.29 12.16 -10.59
CA THR A 511 -7.52 12.65 -9.97
C THR A 511 -8.35 13.43 -11.00
N PHE A 512 -9.67 13.38 -10.82
CA PHE A 512 -10.65 14.03 -11.70
C PHE A 512 -11.45 15.06 -10.91
N PRO A 513 -10.94 16.30 -10.69
CA PRO A 513 -11.57 17.29 -9.81
C PRO A 513 -13.02 17.64 -10.12
N ASN A 514 -13.45 17.55 -11.39
CA ASN A 514 -14.83 17.79 -11.80
C ASN A 514 -15.81 16.69 -11.35
N PHE A 515 -15.30 15.52 -10.95
CA PHE A 515 -16.09 14.34 -10.61
C PHE A 515 -15.95 14.04 -9.13
N HIS A 516 -17.10 13.86 -8.49
CA HIS A 516 -17.15 13.59 -7.07
C HIS A 516 -17.93 12.31 -6.80
N SER A 517 -17.37 11.47 -5.94
CA SER A 517 -18.06 10.33 -5.38
C SER A 517 -18.69 10.73 -4.05
N SER A 518 -20.02 10.68 -3.99
CA SER A 518 -20.79 10.88 -2.76
C SER A 518 -22.15 10.21 -2.91
N ARG A 519 -22.61 9.56 -1.86
CA ARG A 519 -23.95 8.97 -1.75
C ARG A 519 -24.80 9.82 -0.83
N LYS A 520 -26.12 9.78 -0.99
CA LYS A 520 -27.02 10.42 -0.03
C LYS A 520 -28.03 9.39 0.44
N TYR A 521 -28.04 9.12 1.73
CA TYR A 521 -29.04 8.23 2.29
C TYR A 521 -30.20 9.06 2.85
N VAL A 522 -31.41 8.49 2.87
CA VAL A 522 -32.53 9.10 3.58
C VAL A 522 -32.11 9.31 5.03
N LYS A 523 -32.23 10.56 5.51
CA LYS A 523 -31.89 10.92 6.89
C LYS A 523 -32.93 10.33 7.84
N ASP A 524 -32.80 9.05 8.14
CA ASP A 524 -33.26 8.51 9.40
C ASP A 524 -32.16 8.72 10.45
N GLU A 525 -32.53 8.81 11.74
CA GLU A 525 -31.61 8.96 12.88
C GLU A 525 -30.46 7.93 12.87
N PHE A 526 -30.61 6.83 12.14
CA PHE A 526 -29.67 5.71 12.02
C PHE A 526 -28.59 5.89 10.96
N SER A 527 -28.82 6.69 9.91
CA SER A 527 -27.79 6.97 8.88
C SER A 527 -26.59 7.73 9.47
N THR A 528 -26.84 8.46 10.56
CA THR A 528 -25.87 9.18 11.38
C THR A 528 -25.03 8.29 12.30
N ASP A 529 -25.47 7.05 12.58
CA ASP A 529 -24.78 6.13 13.51
C ASP A 529 -23.78 5.19 12.84
N SER A 530 -23.84 5.00 11.52
CA SER A 530 -22.90 4.13 10.78
C SER A 530 -21.69 4.94 10.29
N PRO A 531 -20.47 4.64 10.78
CA PRO A 531 -19.25 5.29 10.30
C PRO A 531 -19.03 5.12 8.79
N LEU A 532 -19.25 3.91 8.25
CA LEU A 532 -19.04 3.63 6.83
C LEU A 532 -20.01 4.42 5.95
N LEU A 533 -21.30 4.48 6.32
CA LEU A 533 -22.27 5.26 5.56
C LEU A 533 -21.98 6.75 5.63
N ARG A 534 -21.52 7.27 6.78
CA ARG A 534 -21.02 8.66 6.91
C ARG A 534 -19.88 8.91 5.93
N LYS A 535 -18.93 7.99 5.80
CA LYS A 535 -17.83 8.08 4.82
C LYS A 535 -18.31 8.09 3.39
N PHE A 536 -19.32 7.30 3.05
CA PHE A 536 -19.88 7.31 1.70
C PHE A 536 -20.64 8.58 1.36
N GLN A 537 -21.12 9.31 2.38
CA GLN A 537 -21.74 10.64 2.21
C GLN A 537 -20.70 11.78 2.06
N GLU A 538 -19.45 11.57 2.47
CA GLU A 538 -18.38 12.55 2.25
C GLU A 538 -18.14 12.76 0.75
N LYS A 539 -18.03 14.03 0.33
CA LYS A 539 -17.77 14.39 -1.06
C LYS A 539 -16.28 14.22 -1.36
N ASN A 540 -15.94 13.10 -1.97
CA ASN A 540 -14.56 12.78 -2.36
C ASN A 540 -14.35 13.01 -3.86
N VAL A 541 -13.14 13.38 -4.26
CA VAL A 541 -12.77 13.48 -5.69
C VAL A 541 -12.54 12.08 -6.23
N VAL A 542 -13.01 11.81 -7.45
CA VAL A 542 -12.75 10.54 -8.12
C VAL A 542 -11.26 10.45 -8.46
N LEU A 543 -10.63 9.32 -8.13
CA LEU A 543 -9.20 9.10 -8.38
C LEU A 543 -8.94 7.69 -8.88
N SER A 544 -7.79 7.50 -9.52
CA SER A 544 -7.32 6.22 -10.01
C SER A 544 -5.80 6.14 -9.95
N TYR A 545 -5.29 4.98 -9.54
CA TYR A 545 -3.86 4.67 -9.58
C TYR A 545 -3.51 3.95 -10.87
N THR A 546 -2.40 4.34 -11.50
CA THR A 546 -1.85 3.61 -12.65
C THR A 546 -1.12 2.34 -12.23
N GLU A 547 -0.64 1.59 -13.20
CA GLU A 547 0.32 0.52 -13.04
C GLU A 547 1.62 1.00 -12.38
N VAL A 548 2.24 0.11 -11.61
CA VAL A 548 3.66 0.17 -11.25
C VAL A 548 4.45 -0.13 -12.52
N LEU A 549 5.43 0.70 -12.86
CA LEU A 549 6.27 0.47 -14.04
C LEU A 549 7.55 -0.26 -13.67
N LEU A 550 7.81 -1.38 -14.33
CA LEU A 550 9.07 -2.09 -14.25
C LEU A 550 10.06 -1.55 -15.29
N VAL A 551 11.17 -0.98 -14.82
CA VAL A 551 12.23 -0.42 -15.66
C VAL A 551 13.47 -1.32 -15.58
N PRO A 552 13.86 -1.98 -16.67
CA PRO A 552 15.11 -2.74 -16.70
C PRO A 552 16.29 -1.76 -16.81
N LEU A 553 17.22 -1.83 -15.85
CA LEU A 553 18.48 -1.08 -15.86
C LEU A 553 19.63 -1.94 -16.37
N THR A 554 20.76 -1.31 -16.69
CA THR A 554 22.00 -1.96 -17.16
C THR A 554 22.64 -2.80 -16.05
N THR A 555 22.32 -4.10 -15.98
CA THR A 555 22.94 -4.99 -15.00
C THR A 555 24.46 -5.10 -15.23
N PRO A 556 25.30 -4.85 -14.21
CA PRO A 556 26.74 -5.01 -14.34
C PRO A 556 27.11 -6.50 -14.40
N ASP A 557 28.31 -6.81 -14.88
CA ASP A 557 28.86 -8.17 -14.81
C ASP A 557 29.21 -8.52 -13.35
N PHE A 558 28.34 -9.30 -12.70
CA PHE A 558 28.53 -9.77 -11.32
C PHE A 558 29.62 -10.85 -11.17
N SER A 559 30.17 -11.38 -12.27
CA SER A 559 31.15 -12.48 -12.21
C SER A 559 32.49 -12.06 -11.60
N MET A 560 32.99 -10.87 -11.92
CA MET A 560 34.26 -10.37 -11.36
C MET A 560 34.21 -10.21 -9.83
N PRO A 561 33.25 -9.50 -9.25
CA PRO A 561 33.07 -9.42 -7.80
C PRO A 561 32.92 -10.80 -7.13
N TYR A 562 32.16 -11.71 -7.75
CA TYR A 562 32.01 -13.07 -7.25
C TYR A 562 33.35 -13.83 -7.20
N ASN A 563 34.18 -13.70 -8.24
CA ASN A 563 35.51 -14.30 -8.28
C ASN A 563 36.43 -13.72 -7.18
N VAL A 564 36.35 -12.41 -6.92
CA VAL A 564 37.12 -11.77 -5.84
C VAL A 564 36.64 -12.22 -4.46
N ILE A 565 35.32 -12.32 -4.24
CA ILE A 565 34.75 -12.79 -2.97
C ILE A 565 35.14 -14.24 -2.71
N THR A 566 35.01 -15.12 -3.71
CA THR A 566 35.39 -16.53 -3.57
C THR A 566 36.88 -16.69 -3.29
N PHE A 567 37.75 -15.93 -3.97
CA PHE A 567 39.19 -15.94 -3.70
C PHE A 567 39.51 -15.47 -2.27
N THR A 568 38.97 -14.33 -1.85
CA THR A 568 39.21 -13.75 -0.51
C THR A 568 38.66 -14.65 0.60
N CYS A 569 37.45 -15.19 0.46
CA CYS A 569 36.89 -16.18 1.39
C CYS A 569 37.76 -17.44 1.48
N THR A 570 38.33 -17.91 0.37
CA THR A 570 39.25 -19.06 0.36
C THR A 570 40.53 -18.74 1.12
N VAL A 571 41.12 -17.56 0.91
CA VAL A 571 42.32 -17.10 1.63
C VAL A 571 42.03 -17.00 3.14
N LEU A 572 40.90 -16.39 3.53
CA LEU A 572 40.49 -16.29 4.93
C LEU A 572 40.22 -17.66 5.56
N ALA A 573 39.57 -18.57 4.84
CA ALA A 573 39.32 -19.93 5.32
C ALA A 573 40.62 -20.71 5.55
N LEU A 574 41.60 -20.58 4.64
CA LEU A 574 42.92 -21.18 4.81
C LEU A 574 43.70 -20.54 5.96
N TYR A 575 43.64 -19.21 6.09
CA TYR A 575 44.29 -18.48 7.17
C TYR A 575 43.72 -18.88 8.54
N PHE A 576 42.41 -18.73 8.74
CA PHE A 576 41.77 -19.11 10.01
C PHE A 576 41.83 -20.61 10.28
N GLY A 577 41.70 -21.44 9.23
CA GLY A 577 41.84 -22.89 9.34
C GLY A 577 43.25 -23.28 9.82
N SER A 578 44.29 -22.69 9.23
CA SER A 578 45.68 -22.93 9.65
C SER A 578 45.97 -22.39 11.05
N LEU A 579 45.48 -21.18 11.38
CA LEU A 579 45.63 -20.57 12.70
C LEU A 579 44.96 -21.42 13.79
N LEU A 580 43.70 -21.80 13.59
CA LEU A 580 42.97 -22.66 14.52
C LEU A 580 43.63 -24.03 14.65
N ASN A 581 44.17 -24.58 13.55
CA ASN A 581 44.89 -25.85 13.59
C ASN A 581 46.16 -25.73 14.45
N VAL A 582 46.94 -24.65 14.30
CA VAL A 582 48.12 -24.38 15.14
C VAL A 582 47.74 -24.18 16.61
N LEU A 583 46.71 -23.38 16.90
CA LEU A 583 46.27 -23.10 18.27
C LEU A 583 45.67 -24.33 18.97
N ARG A 584 44.95 -25.19 18.23
CA ARG A 584 44.40 -26.45 18.78
C ARG A 584 45.44 -27.58 18.80
N ARG A 585 46.59 -27.42 18.15
CA ARG A 585 47.64 -28.43 18.11
C ARG A 585 48.24 -28.61 19.50
N ARG A 586 47.77 -29.61 20.23
CA ARG A 586 48.39 -30.06 21.47
C ARG A 586 49.60 -30.92 21.13
N VAL A 587 50.74 -30.25 20.99
CA VAL A 587 52.04 -30.88 20.65
C VAL A 587 52.32 -32.12 21.53
N GLY A 588 51.96 -32.07 22.81
CA GLY A 588 52.13 -33.22 23.73
C GLY A 588 51.18 -34.40 23.49
N GLU A 589 50.02 -34.20 22.87
CA GLU A 589 49.06 -35.27 22.54
C GLU A 589 49.45 -35.96 21.22
N GLU A 590 49.91 -35.18 20.23
CA GLU A 590 50.48 -35.71 18.99
C GLU A 590 51.79 -36.50 19.24
N GLU A 591 52.69 -35.99 20.09
CA GLU A 591 53.90 -36.73 20.48
C GLU A 591 53.59 -38.03 21.22
N ARG A 592 52.56 -38.06 22.07
CA ARG A 592 52.11 -39.28 22.76
C ARG A 592 51.53 -40.31 21.79
N LEU A 593 50.76 -39.88 20.79
CA LEU A 593 50.20 -40.75 19.75
C LEU A 593 51.27 -41.24 18.76
N LEU A 594 52.28 -40.43 18.45
CA LEU A 594 53.43 -40.86 17.64
C LEU A 594 54.30 -41.85 18.41
N LYS A 595 54.59 -41.59 19.69
CA LYS A 595 55.32 -42.53 20.56
C LYS A 595 54.55 -43.84 20.75
N SER A 596 53.22 -43.82 20.87
CA SER A 596 52.43 -45.07 20.96
C SER A 596 52.42 -45.86 19.65
N LYS A 597 52.36 -45.19 18.50
CA LYS A 597 52.50 -45.82 17.17
C LYS A 597 53.91 -46.39 16.93
N ASP A 598 54.96 -45.70 17.35
CA ASP A 598 56.34 -46.19 17.23
C ASP A 598 56.63 -47.33 18.21
N ALA A 599 56.06 -47.30 19.42
CA ALA A 599 56.11 -48.42 20.36
C ALA A 599 55.36 -49.65 19.81
N ALA A 600 54.22 -49.46 19.15
CA ALA A 600 53.47 -50.54 18.51
C ALA A 600 54.21 -51.12 17.27
N LYS A 601 54.88 -50.29 16.47
CA LYS A 601 55.69 -50.74 15.31
C LYS A 601 56.94 -51.49 15.72
N ARG A 602 57.61 -51.12 16.82
CA ARG A 602 58.84 -51.81 17.29
C ARG A 602 58.59 -53.24 17.81
N GLY A 603 57.35 -53.59 18.18
CA GLY A 603 57.00 -54.94 18.65
C GLY A 603 56.68 -55.97 17.55
N LEU A 604 56.32 -55.54 16.34
CA LEU A 604 55.77 -56.43 15.29
C LEU A 604 56.73 -56.73 14.13
N ILE A 605 57.82 -55.97 14.01
CA ILE A 605 58.69 -55.98 12.82
C ILE A 605 59.89 -56.98 12.89
N PRO A 606 60.44 -57.42 14.05
CA PRO A 606 61.54 -58.39 14.01
C PRO A 606 61.10 -59.83 13.71
N LEU A 607 59.81 -60.15 13.81
CA LEU A 607 59.29 -61.53 13.73
C LEU A 607 58.71 -61.90 12.34
N LEU A 608 58.44 -60.90 11.49
CA LEU A 608 57.88 -61.10 10.14
C LEU A 608 58.95 -61.06 9.03
N PHE A 609 60.10 -60.42 9.26
CA PHE A 609 61.19 -60.34 8.27
C PHE A 609 62.09 -61.59 8.20
N SER A 610 61.97 -62.55 9.12
CA SER A 610 62.67 -63.84 9.02
C SER A 610 61.95 -64.88 8.14
N LYS A 611 60.78 -64.55 7.59
CA LYS A 611 60.02 -65.44 6.68
C LYS A 611 59.84 -64.92 5.25
N LEU A 612 60.40 -63.76 4.91
CA LEU A 612 60.17 -63.09 3.61
C LEU A 612 61.43 -62.90 2.73
N SER A 613 62.56 -63.54 3.06
CA SER A 613 63.77 -63.52 2.19
C SER A 613 63.88 -64.70 1.22
N SER A 614 62.80 -65.47 1.02
CA SER A 614 62.75 -66.48 -0.04
C SER A 614 61.45 -66.36 -0.83
N LYS A 615 61.57 -65.81 -2.06
CA LYS A 615 60.65 -65.80 -3.21
C LYS A 615 60.10 -64.42 -3.62
N ILE A 616 60.35 -64.12 -4.90
CA ILE A 616 59.63 -63.19 -5.81
C ILE A 616 60.10 -61.73 -5.64
N LYS A 617 60.96 -61.13 -6.47
CA LYS A 617 61.18 -61.09 -7.93
C LYS A 617 59.97 -60.59 -8.75
N GLY A 618 59.97 -59.29 -9.07
CA GLY A 618 59.18 -58.67 -10.16
C GLY A 618 58.60 -57.28 -9.83
N GLN A 619 59.10 -56.22 -10.50
CA GLN A 619 58.68 -54.80 -10.55
C GLN A 619 57.19 -54.57 -10.89
N ASN A 620 56.48 -53.43 -10.75
CA ASN A 620 56.54 -52.07 -10.14
C ASN A 620 55.06 -51.54 -10.17
N PRO A 621 54.56 -50.60 -9.31
CA PRO A 621 54.62 -49.17 -9.67
C PRO A 621 54.66 -48.13 -8.50
N GLU A 622 54.94 -46.89 -8.89
CA GLU A 622 54.53 -45.58 -8.34
C GLU A 622 55.07 -44.98 -7.01
N SER A 623 55.60 -43.76 -7.19
CA SER A 623 55.58 -42.53 -6.37
C SER A 623 55.66 -42.59 -4.83
N SER A 624 56.64 -41.88 -4.27
CA SER A 624 56.36 -40.87 -3.21
C SER A 624 57.55 -39.94 -2.98
N ASN A 625 57.19 -38.66 -2.90
CA ASN A 625 58.03 -37.49 -2.68
C ASN A 625 58.69 -37.50 -1.29
N SER A 626 59.89 -36.92 -1.20
CA SER A 626 60.38 -36.31 0.03
C SER A 626 60.43 -34.80 -0.17
N SER A 627 59.47 -34.07 0.41
CA SER A 627 59.54 -32.62 0.57
C SER A 627 59.87 -32.28 2.01
N SER A 628 60.88 -31.42 2.14
CA SER A 628 61.57 -31.07 3.36
C SER A 628 60.76 -30.14 4.26
N LEU A 629 60.89 -30.38 5.56
CA LEU A 629 60.31 -29.67 6.71
C LEU A 629 60.73 -28.18 6.85
N LEU A 630 61.30 -27.55 5.82
CA LEU A 630 61.86 -26.19 5.88
C LEU A 630 60.87 -25.08 5.48
N GLY A 631 59.75 -25.40 4.83
CA GLY A 631 58.85 -24.39 4.24
C GLY A 631 57.90 -23.68 5.23
N SER A 632 57.48 -24.34 6.31
CA SER A 632 56.45 -23.80 7.22
C SER A 632 56.90 -22.58 8.02
N LYS A 633 58.15 -22.56 8.51
CA LYS A 633 58.68 -21.40 9.26
C LYS A 633 58.95 -20.20 8.35
N PHE A 634 59.36 -20.45 7.11
CA PHE A 634 59.63 -19.40 6.13
C PHE A 634 58.35 -18.70 5.68
N LEU A 635 57.26 -19.45 5.52
CA LEU A 635 55.96 -18.89 5.15
C LEU A 635 55.40 -17.96 6.24
N ILE A 636 55.58 -18.33 7.52
CA ILE A 636 55.13 -17.52 8.66
C ILE A 636 55.88 -16.18 8.71
N ILE A 637 57.20 -16.19 8.45
CA ILE A 637 58.02 -14.98 8.43
C ILE A 637 57.59 -14.03 7.30
N ILE A 638 57.28 -14.58 6.12
CA ILE A 638 56.79 -13.79 4.98
C ILE A 638 55.43 -13.15 5.28
N VAL A 639 54.52 -13.87 5.92
CA VAL A 639 53.19 -13.35 6.29
C VAL A 639 53.29 -12.24 7.34
N VAL A 640 54.17 -12.39 8.34
CA VAL A 640 54.42 -11.34 9.34
C VAL A 640 55.04 -10.10 8.71
N LEU A 641 55.98 -10.27 7.77
CA LEU A 641 56.58 -9.15 7.02
C LEU A 641 55.55 -8.42 6.16
N LEU A 642 54.66 -9.14 5.47
CA LEU A 642 53.59 -8.55 4.68
C LEU A 642 52.57 -7.82 5.55
N ALA A 643 52.23 -8.35 6.72
CA ALA A 643 51.34 -7.68 7.67
C ALA A 643 51.96 -6.38 8.24
N PHE A 644 53.27 -6.39 8.50
CA PHE A 644 53.99 -5.20 8.98
C PHE A 644 54.12 -4.13 7.90
N LEU A 645 54.42 -4.53 6.65
CA LEU A 645 54.43 -3.66 5.48
C LEU A 645 53.04 -3.06 5.21
N TRP A 646 51.98 -3.87 5.31
CA TRP A 646 50.60 -3.41 5.17
C TRP A 646 50.22 -2.38 6.24
N HIS A 647 50.65 -2.58 7.49
CA HIS A 647 50.40 -1.63 8.57
C HIS A 647 51.16 -0.31 8.40
N TYR A 648 52.40 -0.36 7.88
CA TYR A 648 53.24 0.82 7.64
C TYR A 648 52.80 1.68 6.45
N PHE A 649 52.06 1.11 5.49
CA PHE A 649 51.58 1.84 4.30
C PHE A 649 50.16 2.40 4.43
N LEU A 650 49.41 2.03 5.49
CA LEU A 650 48.02 2.47 5.70
C LEU A 650 47.81 3.35 6.94
N ASN A 651 48.85 3.57 7.75
CA ASN A 651 48.96 4.65 8.74
C ASN A 651 49.98 5.67 8.25
#